data_AF-A0A9P6RLM2-F1
#
_entry.id   AF-A0A9P6RLM2-F1
#
_cell.length_a   1.000
_cell.length_b   1.000
_cell.length_c   1.000
_cell.angle_alpha   90.00
_cell.angle_beta   90.00
_cell.angle_gamma   90.00
#
_symmetry.space_group_name_H-M   'P 1'
#
loop_
_entity.id
_entity.type
_entity.pdbx_description
1 polymer ?
#
loop_
_entity_poly.entity_id
_entity_poly.type
_entity_poly.pdbx_seq_one_letter_code
_entity_poly.pdbx_strand_id
1 'polypeptide(L)'
;MLKKIVKEFQWGQHTVRLETGEIARQASGAVLVDMDETVILATVVGAKSAKPGQNFFPLTVDYIEKTYAAGKIPGSFFRREGRPSESETLISRLIDRPLRPLFPENFYNEVQVVVHVLSVNPEVPTDIPALIGASAALAVSGIPFNGPVGAARVAFIDGQYVLNPSRSQLKTSALELIVAGTERAVLMVESEADQLSEEVMLGAVVFGQEQMQTAIDAIYDLVREGGQPEWDWQPAPKDEVLFNRISALALNDLQAAYQIREKSMRSERVRVIYEAVNKQLAEEVLAAGMKALDEVAIGNMLFDLEASIVRSQILAGEPRIDGRDTRTVRPISIRTGVLPRTHGSALFTRGETQALVVATLGTKGDEQTIDAIDGEYRDRFMLHYNMPPFATGETGRVGTPKRREIGHGRLAKRALTACLPDAKDFGYTVRVVSEITESNGSSSMASVCGGSLALMDAGVPLKAHVAGIAMGLILEDNRFAVLTDILGDEDHLGDMDFKVAGTETGVTALQMDIKIAGITKEIMQVALAQAKEGRLHILGKMQEAVTGARTELSSFAPRMVTLKINPDKIRDVIGKGGSVIRALTEETGTTIDISEDGMVTIASTSSEGIAEAKRRIENLTVDVSVGQIYEGTVLKLLDFGAIVNILPGRDGLLHISEIANERIKEVSDRLKEGQTVEVKVIQTDEKGRVRLSAKAVINDRNPVMEEASPTMEPMDPIPIAITTYGAPEVLQQVECARPVLQPGEVLIRVSAAGVNRPDLLQRTGHYAPPPGASELPGLEVAGEIVEGDLQHVDNHWQLKKGDRVCALLQGGGYAEFAAAPVAQCLPVPVGWSDLEAASLPETYFTVWSNLFDRAQLGATERGQDETLLVQGGSSGIGVAAIQLAHAFGHRVFATAGSDAKCRACENLGAQRAINYKTEDFVAVTSVLTAGRGVDVILDMVGGDYIARELKALAPDGRLALIAFLRGAKASINLAEMLTKRLTLTGSTLRSRSTRCKAQIAVKLKECVWPLLEMGKIRPVIDRVFPLAEAASAHAWMEEGRHIGKIMLAW
;
A
#
# COMPACT_ATOMS: atom_id res chain seq x y z
N MET A 1 -39.61 -47.45 -17.26
CA MET A 1 -38.78 -47.32 -18.49
C MET A 1 -37.84 -46.14 -18.31
N LEU A 2 -36.58 -46.25 -18.77
CA LEU A 2 -35.69 -45.09 -18.89
C LEU A 2 -36.23 -44.20 -20.02
N LYS A 3 -36.72 -43.00 -19.69
CA LYS A 3 -37.13 -41.99 -20.68
C LYS A 3 -36.15 -40.82 -20.57
N LYS A 4 -35.08 -40.90 -21.35
CA LYS A 4 -34.09 -39.82 -21.50
C LYS A 4 -34.72 -38.69 -22.33
N ILE A 5 -34.76 -37.48 -21.80
CA ILE A 5 -35.21 -36.28 -22.51
C ILE A 5 -34.00 -35.37 -22.71
N VAL A 6 -33.85 -34.83 -23.91
CA VAL A 6 -32.72 -33.98 -24.29
C VAL A 6 -33.25 -32.73 -24.99
N LYS A 7 -32.71 -31.57 -24.61
CA LYS A 7 -32.92 -30.29 -25.29
C LYS A 7 -31.58 -29.69 -25.63
N GLU A 8 -31.36 -29.40 -26.91
CA GLU A 8 -30.14 -28.80 -27.42
C GLU A 8 -30.49 -27.46 -28.08
N PHE A 9 -29.70 -26.42 -27.79
CA PHE A 9 -29.92 -25.08 -28.29
C PHE A 9 -28.59 -24.32 -28.44
N GLN A 10 -28.58 -23.35 -29.33
CA GLN A 10 -27.45 -22.45 -29.53
C GLN A 10 -27.60 -21.24 -28.58
N TRP A 11 -26.54 -20.89 -27.85
CA TRP A 11 -26.54 -19.75 -26.95
C TRP A 11 -25.29 -18.89 -27.13
N GLY A 12 -25.43 -17.83 -27.93
CA GLY A 12 -24.29 -17.08 -28.44
C GLY A 12 -23.39 -17.99 -29.29
N GLN A 13 -22.12 -18.07 -28.95
CA GLN A 13 -21.14 -18.91 -29.65
C GLN A 13 -21.15 -20.39 -29.21
N HIS A 14 -21.86 -20.72 -28.12
CA HIS A 14 -21.79 -22.05 -27.50
C HIS A 14 -23.00 -22.92 -27.83
N THR A 15 -22.78 -24.22 -27.98
CA THR A 15 -23.85 -25.22 -28.05
C THR A 15 -24.15 -25.72 -26.65
N VAL A 16 -25.41 -25.68 -26.23
CA VAL A 16 -25.83 -26.14 -24.89
C VAL A 16 -26.84 -27.26 -25.01
N ARG A 17 -26.63 -28.31 -24.21
CA ARG A 17 -27.47 -29.49 -24.14
C ARG A 17 -27.89 -29.75 -22.70
N LEU A 18 -29.20 -29.78 -22.47
CA LEU A 18 -29.84 -30.15 -21.20
C LEU A 18 -30.43 -31.55 -21.32
N GLU A 19 -30.13 -32.41 -20.35
CA GLU A 19 -30.60 -33.78 -20.32
C GLU A 19 -31.19 -34.15 -18.96
N THR A 20 -32.35 -34.81 -18.95
CA THR A 20 -32.98 -35.35 -17.74
C THR A 20 -33.53 -36.76 -17.95
N GLY A 21 -33.84 -37.46 -16.85
CA GLY A 21 -34.48 -38.78 -16.86
C GLY A 21 -33.53 -39.99 -16.96
N GLU A 22 -32.23 -39.77 -17.10
CA GLU A 22 -31.21 -40.83 -17.15
C GLU A 22 -30.42 -40.97 -15.84
N ILE A 23 -29.77 -39.89 -15.38
CA ILE A 23 -28.88 -39.86 -14.21
C ILE A 23 -29.63 -39.34 -12.96
N ALA A 24 -29.28 -39.86 -11.78
CA ALA A 24 -29.75 -39.39 -10.46
C ALA A 24 -31.30 -39.35 -10.28
N ARG A 25 -32.02 -40.29 -10.90
CA ARG A 25 -33.50 -40.37 -10.94
C ARG A 25 -34.23 -40.48 -9.58
N GLN A 26 -33.51 -40.62 -8.48
CA GLN A 26 -34.10 -40.60 -7.13
C GLN A 26 -34.18 -39.19 -6.54
N ALA A 27 -33.45 -38.22 -7.11
CA ALA A 27 -33.60 -36.82 -6.74
C ALA A 27 -35.00 -36.33 -7.12
N SER A 28 -35.47 -35.25 -6.49
CA SER A 28 -36.73 -34.59 -6.90
C SER A 28 -36.61 -34.08 -8.34
N GLY A 29 -35.46 -33.53 -8.71
CA GLY A 29 -35.09 -33.22 -10.08
C GLY A 29 -33.59 -33.37 -10.32
N ALA A 30 -33.20 -33.74 -11.54
CA ALA A 30 -31.80 -33.88 -11.93
C ALA A 30 -31.62 -33.53 -13.40
N VAL A 31 -30.62 -32.70 -13.70
CA VAL A 31 -30.29 -32.28 -15.07
C VAL A 31 -28.78 -32.37 -15.27
N LEU A 32 -28.38 -33.02 -16.37
CA LEU A 32 -27.04 -32.97 -16.91
C LEU A 32 -26.99 -31.84 -17.95
N VAL A 33 -26.10 -30.87 -17.74
CA VAL A 33 -25.83 -29.78 -18.67
C VAL A 33 -24.50 -30.03 -19.34
N ASP A 34 -24.45 -29.90 -20.66
CA ASP A 34 -23.22 -29.90 -21.45
C ASP A 34 -23.19 -28.57 -22.24
N MET A 35 -22.14 -27.78 -22.02
CA MET A 35 -21.89 -26.54 -22.75
C MET A 35 -20.48 -26.62 -23.33
N ASP A 36 -20.39 -26.94 -24.62
CA ASP A 36 -19.15 -27.23 -25.34
C ASP A 36 -18.15 -28.06 -24.51
N GLU A 37 -18.57 -29.26 -24.05
CA GLU A 37 -17.77 -30.22 -23.29
C GLU A 37 -17.50 -29.86 -21.81
N THR A 38 -17.93 -28.68 -21.33
CA THR A 38 -18.07 -28.45 -19.90
C THR A 38 -19.37 -29.09 -19.41
N VAL A 39 -19.25 -30.19 -18.67
CA VAL A 39 -20.37 -31.04 -18.25
C VAL A 39 -20.63 -30.93 -16.76
N ILE A 40 -21.86 -30.56 -16.41
CA ILE A 40 -22.33 -30.35 -15.05
C ILE A 40 -23.52 -31.27 -14.75
N LEU A 41 -23.52 -31.93 -13.58
CA LEU A 41 -24.70 -32.60 -13.06
C LEU A 41 -25.28 -31.79 -11.90
N ALA A 42 -26.46 -31.20 -12.11
CA ALA A 42 -27.22 -30.54 -11.08
C ALA A 42 -28.36 -31.45 -10.58
N THR A 43 -28.51 -31.54 -9.27
CA THR A 43 -29.55 -32.33 -8.60
C THR A 43 -30.24 -31.51 -7.52
N VAL A 44 -31.52 -31.76 -7.32
CA VAL A 44 -32.35 -31.08 -6.33
C VAL A 44 -33.16 -32.09 -5.56
N VAL A 45 -33.18 -31.94 -4.24
CA VAL A 45 -34.03 -32.72 -3.34
C VAL A 45 -34.81 -31.77 -2.44
N GLY A 46 -36.12 -31.90 -2.42
CA GLY A 46 -36.99 -31.19 -1.49
C GLY A 46 -37.61 -32.14 -0.47
N ALA A 47 -37.59 -31.78 0.80
CA ALA A 47 -38.36 -32.45 1.84
C ALA A 47 -39.86 -32.21 1.61
N LYS A 48 -40.71 -33.23 1.78
CA LYS A 48 -42.17 -33.11 1.57
C LYS A 48 -42.90 -32.35 2.69
N SER A 49 -42.28 -32.22 3.86
CA SER A 49 -42.82 -31.47 5.00
C SER A 49 -41.74 -30.61 5.64
N ALA A 50 -42.11 -29.41 6.10
CA ALA A 50 -41.25 -28.58 6.94
C ALA A 50 -41.05 -29.19 8.33
N LYS A 51 -39.91 -28.87 8.98
CA LYS A 51 -39.65 -29.26 10.36
C LYS A 51 -40.54 -28.43 11.32
N PRO A 52 -41.10 -29.02 12.39
CA PRO A 52 -41.84 -28.24 13.40
C PRO A 52 -40.98 -27.11 13.98
N GLY A 53 -41.53 -25.91 14.12
CA GLY A 53 -40.83 -24.74 14.66
C GLY A 53 -39.79 -24.10 13.74
N GLN A 54 -39.74 -24.51 12.46
CA GLN A 54 -38.83 -23.92 11.47
C GLN A 54 -39.24 -22.47 11.17
N ASN A 55 -38.33 -21.52 11.42
CA ASN A 55 -38.57 -20.08 11.29
C ASN A 55 -37.77 -19.42 10.14
N PHE A 56 -37.11 -20.22 9.30
CA PHE A 56 -36.38 -19.75 8.12
C PHE A 56 -36.47 -20.78 6.99
N PHE A 57 -36.31 -20.34 5.74
CA PHE A 57 -36.28 -21.24 4.60
C PHE A 57 -34.91 -21.96 4.47
N PRO A 58 -34.83 -23.28 4.69
CA PRO A 58 -33.56 -24.01 4.66
C PRO A 58 -33.20 -24.46 3.24
N LEU A 59 -32.85 -23.48 2.39
CA LEU A 59 -32.19 -23.74 1.11
C LEU A 59 -30.68 -23.85 1.31
N THR A 60 -30.11 -24.97 0.83
CA THR A 60 -28.66 -25.19 0.77
C THR A 60 -28.25 -25.47 -0.67
N VAL A 61 -27.24 -24.76 -1.15
CA VAL A 61 -26.63 -24.99 -2.46
C VAL A 61 -25.18 -25.39 -2.28
N ASP A 62 -24.77 -26.51 -2.88
CA ASP A 62 -23.40 -27.01 -2.86
C ASP A 62 -22.92 -27.23 -4.30
N TYR A 63 -22.03 -26.37 -4.77
CA TYR A 63 -21.29 -26.57 -6.01
C TYR A 63 -19.94 -27.21 -5.70
N ILE A 64 -19.62 -28.29 -6.41
CA ILE A 64 -18.49 -29.17 -6.13
C ILE A 64 -17.72 -29.43 -7.43
N GLU A 65 -16.43 -29.09 -7.41
CA GLU A 65 -15.49 -29.37 -8.48
C GLU A 65 -14.84 -30.73 -8.25
N LYS A 66 -14.86 -31.57 -9.29
CA LYS A 66 -14.14 -32.85 -9.27
C LYS A 66 -12.89 -32.70 -10.10
N THR A 67 -11.73 -32.95 -9.53
CA THR A 67 -10.44 -32.81 -10.22
C THR A 67 -10.31 -33.72 -11.44
N TYR A 68 -11.01 -34.87 -11.43
CA TYR A 68 -11.11 -35.73 -12.59
C TYR A 68 -11.78 -35.07 -13.80
N ALA A 69 -12.60 -34.03 -13.58
CA ALA A 69 -13.27 -33.31 -14.67
C ALA A 69 -12.27 -32.58 -15.57
N ALA A 70 -11.08 -32.25 -15.04
CA ALA A 70 -9.95 -31.74 -15.79
C ALA A 70 -8.86 -32.81 -16.03
N GLY A 71 -9.15 -34.09 -15.78
CA GLY A 71 -8.20 -35.19 -15.94
C GLY A 71 -7.05 -35.20 -14.92
N LYS A 72 -7.23 -34.58 -13.74
CA LYS A 72 -6.19 -34.43 -12.71
C LYS A 72 -6.49 -35.26 -11.46
N ILE A 73 -5.43 -35.59 -10.72
CA ILE A 73 -5.51 -36.12 -9.35
C ILE A 73 -5.26 -34.95 -8.39
N PRO A 74 -6.00 -34.78 -7.28
CA PRO A 74 -5.82 -33.65 -6.37
C PRO A 74 -4.38 -33.51 -5.85
N GLY A 75 -3.89 -32.27 -5.76
CA GLY A 75 -2.58 -31.95 -5.19
C GLY A 75 -2.46 -32.23 -3.70
N SER A 76 -3.60 -32.38 -3.00
CA SER A 76 -3.67 -32.61 -1.55
C SER A 76 -2.94 -33.88 -1.11
N PHE A 77 -2.45 -33.91 0.14
CA PHE A 77 -1.77 -35.07 0.73
C PHE A 77 -2.59 -36.38 0.62
N PHE A 78 -3.92 -36.27 0.72
CA PHE A 78 -4.83 -37.42 0.65
C PHE A 78 -5.22 -37.84 -0.77
N ARG A 79 -4.80 -37.09 -1.81
CA ARG A 79 -5.19 -37.32 -3.22
C ARG A 79 -6.70 -37.41 -3.43
N ARG A 80 -7.44 -36.63 -2.65
CA ARG A 80 -8.90 -36.54 -2.64
C ARG A 80 -9.32 -35.09 -2.41
N GLU A 81 -10.42 -34.67 -3.04
CA GLU A 81 -11.06 -33.38 -2.77
C GLU A 81 -11.52 -33.31 -1.31
N GLY A 82 -11.22 -32.18 -0.66
CA GLY A 82 -11.41 -31.99 0.77
C GLY A 82 -12.50 -30.96 1.08
N ARG A 83 -12.16 -29.98 1.93
CA ARG A 83 -13.02 -28.83 2.20
C ARG A 83 -13.30 -28.04 0.90
N PRO A 84 -14.47 -27.40 0.77
CA PRO A 84 -14.74 -26.53 -0.36
C PRO A 84 -13.67 -25.44 -0.52
N SER A 85 -13.26 -25.21 -1.75
CA SER A 85 -12.42 -24.10 -2.16
C SER A 85 -13.17 -22.76 -2.08
N GLU A 86 -12.44 -21.66 -2.23
CA GLU A 86 -13.03 -20.32 -2.32
C GLU A 86 -13.95 -20.23 -3.54
N SER A 87 -13.50 -20.72 -4.70
CA SER A 87 -14.29 -20.78 -5.94
C SER A 87 -15.61 -21.54 -5.74
N GLU A 88 -15.54 -22.74 -5.17
CA GLU A 88 -16.73 -23.55 -4.93
C GLU A 88 -17.73 -22.86 -4.00
N THR A 89 -17.24 -22.19 -2.96
CA THR A 89 -18.07 -21.43 -2.03
C THR A 89 -18.72 -20.22 -2.69
N LEU A 90 -17.98 -19.49 -3.53
CA LEU A 90 -18.47 -18.33 -4.26
C LEU A 90 -19.50 -18.70 -5.32
N ILE A 91 -19.28 -19.78 -6.08
CA ILE A 91 -20.23 -20.26 -7.10
C ILE A 91 -21.48 -20.82 -6.43
N SER A 92 -21.35 -21.56 -5.32
CA SER A 92 -22.50 -21.99 -4.51
C SER A 92 -23.37 -20.79 -4.12
N ARG A 93 -22.73 -19.68 -3.72
CA ARG A 93 -23.43 -18.45 -3.35
C ARG A 93 -24.01 -17.71 -4.57
N LEU A 94 -23.32 -17.72 -5.70
CA LEU A 94 -23.78 -17.16 -6.97
C LEU A 94 -25.07 -17.84 -7.44
N ILE A 95 -25.18 -19.16 -7.24
CA ILE A 95 -26.38 -19.94 -7.57
C ILE A 95 -27.49 -19.73 -6.54
N ASP A 96 -27.18 -19.69 -5.23
CA ASP A 96 -28.18 -19.51 -4.17
C ASP A 96 -28.96 -18.20 -4.29
N ARG A 97 -28.26 -17.09 -4.55
CA ARG A 97 -28.81 -15.73 -4.56
C ARG A 97 -30.03 -15.54 -5.47
N PRO A 98 -29.99 -15.88 -6.78
CA PRO A 98 -31.15 -15.72 -7.65
C PRO A 98 -32.23 -16.80 -7.45
N LEU A 99 -31.92 -17.95 -6.85
CA LEU A 99 -32.92 -19.00 -6.62
C LEU A 99 -33.77 -18.72 -5.39
N ARG A 100 -33.15 -18.25 -4.30
CA ARG A 100 -33.78 -18.04 -3.00
C ARG A 100 -35.07 -17.19 -3.02
N PRO A 101 -35.13 -16.02 -3.70
CA PRO A 101 -36.34 -15.18 -3.68
C PRO A 101 -37.50 -15.75 -4.51
N LEU A 102 -37.28 -16.80 -5.31
CA LEU A 102 -38.32 -17.38 -6.15
C LEU A 102 -39.10 -18.51 -5.47
N PHE A 103 -38.70 -18.93 -4.27
CA PHE A 103 -39.54 -19.82 -3.48
C PHE A 103 -40.71 -19.03 -2.89
N PRO A 104 -41.93 -19.58 -2.92
CA PRO A 104 -43.10 -18.91 -2.35
C PRO A 104 -42.88 -18.51 -0.88
N GLU A 105 -43.49 -17.41 -0.47
CA GLU A 105 -43.49 -16.99 0.93
C GLU A 105 -44.02 -18.11 1.84
N ASN A 106 -43.44 -18.24 3.04
CA ASN A 106 -43.74 -19.30 4.01
C ASN A 106 -43.41 -20.73 3.55
N PHE A 107 -42.67 -20.91 2.46
CA PHE A 107 -42.13 -22.21 2.08
C PHE A 107 -40.90 -22.56 2.94
N TYR A 108 -41.10 -23.36 4.00
CA TYR A 108 -40.04 -23.75 4.95
C TYR A 108 -39.58 -25.21 4.82
N ASN A 109 -39.97 -25.87 3.73
CA ASN A 109 -39.48 -27.20 3.42
C ASN A 109 -37.97 -27.13 3.10
N GLU A 110 -37.21 -28.09 3.61
CA GLU A 110 -35.77 -28.18 3.34
C GLU A 110 -35.51 -28.51 1.86
N VAL A 111 -34.68 -27.71 1.20
CA VAL A 111 -34.30 -27.89 -0.19
C VAL A 111 -32.79 -27.91 -0.30
N GLN A 112 -32.26 -28.96 -0.93
CA GLN A 112 -30.83 -29.08 -1.21
C GLN A 112 -30.60 -29.14 -2.73
N VAL A 113 -29.75 -28.24 -3.21
CA VAL A 113 -29.25 -28.23 -4.58
C VAL A 113 -27.78 -28.67 -4.53
N VAL A 114 -27.43 -29.73 -5.24
CA VAL A 114 -26.05 -30.21 -5.35
C VAL A 114 -25.63 -30.22 -6.81
N VAL A 115 -24.56 -29.51 -7.12
CA VAL A 115 -24.02 -29.33 -8.47
C VAL A 115 -22.61 -29.90 -8.54
N HIS A 116 -22.40 -30.87 -9.43
CA HIS A 116 -21.12 -31.52 -9.65
C HIS A 116 -20.56 -31.13 -11.01
N VAL A 117 -19.33 -30.65 -11.05
CA VAL A 117 -18.57 -30.53 -12.29
C VAL A 117 -17.99 -31.89 -12.65
N LEU A 118 -18.40 -32.44 -13.79
CA LEU A 118 -18.02 -33.79 -14.24
C LEU A 118 -16.99 -33.78 -15.38
N SER A 119 -17.01 -32.75 -16.22
CA SER A 119 -16.01 -32.50 -17.26
C SER A 119 -15.83 -30.99 -17.44
N VAL A 120 -14.61 -30.53 -17.75
CA VAL A 120 -14.29 -29.12 -17.97
C VAL A 120 -13.57 -28.95 -19.28
N ASN A 121 -14.18 -28.18 -20.19
CA ASN A 121 -13.48 -27.46 -21.22
C ASN A 121 -12.82 -26.22 -20.59
N PRO A 122 -11.48 -26.07 -20.64
CA PRO A 122 -10.78 -24.94 -20.04
C PRO A 122 -11.24 -23.57 -20.54
N GLU A 123 -11.80 -23.48 -21.74
CA GLU A 123 -12.27 -22.21 -22.31
C GLU A 123 -13.67 -21.80 -21.83
N VAL A 124 -14.48 -22.72 -21.29
CA VAL A 124 -15.86 -22.45 -20.86
C VAL A 124 -15.94 -22.41 -19.33
N PRO A 125 -16.15 -21.23 -18.72
CA PRO A 125 -16.39 -21.12 -17.28
C PRO A 125 -17.56 -21.98 -16.82
N THR A 126 -17.43 -22.64 -15.67
CA THR A 126 -18.37 -23.65 -15.16
C THR A 126 -19.59 -23.06 -14.45
N ASP A 127 -19.56 -21.79 -14.08
CA ASP A 127 -20.56 -21.18 -13.21
C ASP A 127 -21.90 -20.89 -13.90
N ILE A 128 -21.88 -20.42 -15.15
CA ILE A 128 -23.09 -20.25 -15.96
C ILE A 128 -23.81 -21.59 -16.22
N PRO A 129 -23.17 -22.64 -16.76
CA PRO A 129 -23.85 -23.93 -16.95
C PRO A 129 -24.28 -24.57 -15.62
N ALA A 130 -23.56 -24.33 -14.52
CA ALA A 130 -23.97 -24.76 -13.19
C ALA A 130 -25.26 -24.09 -12.71
N LEU A 131 -25.39 -22.77 -12.89
CA LEU A 131 -26.59 -22.03 -12.52
C LEU A 131 -27.79 -22.44 -13.38
N ILE A 132 -27.59 -22.58 -14.70
CA ILE A 132 -28.62 -23.10 -15.61
C ILE A 132 -29.03 -24.52 -15.24
N GLY A 133 -28.07 -25.39 -14.89
CA GLY A 133 -28.36 -26.74 -14.43
C GLY A 133 -29.18 -26.77 -13.15
N ALA A 134 -28.84 -25.93 -12.16
CA ALA A 134 -29.59 -25.83 -10.90
C ALA A 134 -31.03 -25.33 -11.13
N SER A 135 -31.18 -24.31 -11.98
CA SER A 135 -32.46 -23.76 -12.41
C SER A 135 -33.32 -24.81 -13.13
N ALA A 136 -32.74 -25.53 -14.09
CA ALA A 136 -33.41 -26.62 -14.81
C ALA A 136 -33.80 -27.78 -13.88
N ALA A 137 -32.90 -28.19 -12.97
CA ALA A 137 -33.15 -29.26 -12.01
C ALA A 137 -34.26 -28.91 -11.01
N LEU A 138 -34.34 -27.64 -10.58
CA LEU A 138 -35.47 -27.14 -9.77
C LEU A 138 -36.77 -27.16 -10.57
N ALA A 139 -36.76 -26.63 -11.79
CA ALA A 139 -37.95 -26.54 -12.62
C ALA A 139 -38.53 -27.92 -12.99
N VAL A 140 -37.69 -28.93 -13.25
CA VAL A 140 -38.17 -30.30 -13.51
C VAL A 140 -38.64 -31.04 -12.25
N SER A 141 -38.35 -30.53 -11.05
CA SER A 141 -38.61 -31.25 -9.79
C SER A 141 -40.06 -31.19 -9.29
N GLY A 142 -40.83 -30.22 -9.80
CA GLY A 142 -42.18 -29.91 -9.32
C GLY A 142 -42.22 -29.24 -7.93
N ILE A 143 -41.08 -28.96 -7.29
CA ILE A 143 -41.05 -28.17 -6.04
C ILE A 143 -41.62 -26.77 -6.33
N PRO A 144 -42.42 -26.18 -5.41
CA PRO A 144 -42.92 -24.82 -5.58
C PRO A 144 -41.77 -23.82 -5.79
N PHE A 145 -41.66 -23.28 -7.00
CA PHE A 145 -40.55 -22.44 -7.42
C PHE A 145 -40.99 -21.56 -8.60
N ASN A 146 -40.97 -20.24 -8.42
CA ASN A 146 -41.41 -19.24 -9.40
C ASN A 146 -40.34 -18.93 -10.46
N GLY A 147 -39.61 -19.95 -10.91
CA GLY A 147 -38.65 -19.86 -12.01
C GLY A 147 -39.23 -20.31 -13.35
N PRO A 148 -38.37 -20.71 -14.32
CA PRO A 148 -36.94 -20.91 -14.21
C PRO A 148 -36.14 -19.59 -14.21
N VAL A 149 -34.90 -19.70 -13.78
CA VAL A 149 -33.88 -18.64 -13.85
C VAL A 149 -32.94 -18.86 -15.03
N GLY A 150 -32.71 -17.82 -15.82
CA GLY A 150 -31.59 -17.74 -16.75
C GLY A 150 -30.39 -17.04 -16.12
N ALA A 151 -29.20 -17.21 -16.70
CA ALA A 151 -28.01 -16.46 -16.32
C ALA A 151 -27.11 -16.21 -17.52
N ALA A 152 -26.40 -15.09 -17.54
CA ALA A 152 -25.46 -14.78 -18.60
C ALA A 152 -24.21 -14.15 -18.01
N ARG A 153 -23.05 -14.48 -18.58
CA ARG A 153 -21.82 -13.71 -18.40
C ARG A 153 -21.69 -12.72 -19.55
N VAL A 154 -21.36 -11.48 -19.25
CA VAL A 154 -21.18 -10.40 -20.22
C VAL A 154 -19.79 -9.82 -20.07
N ALA A 155 -19.06 -9.80 -21.18
CA ALA A 155 -17.79 -9.09 -21.33
C ALA A 155 -17.98 -7.79 -22.11
N PHE A 156 -17.01 -6.88 -21.99
CA PHE A 156 -16.95 -5.65 -22.76
C PHE A 156 -15.58 -5.55 -23.46
N ILE A 157 -15.56 -5.84 -24.75
CA ILE A 157 -14.35 -5.95 -25.58
C ILE A 157 -14.54 -5.05 -26.80
N ASP A 158 -13.57 -4.19 -27.09
CA ASP A 158 -13.59 -3.27 -28.24
C ASP A 158 -14.89 -2.44 -28.35
N GLY A 159 -15.46 -2.04 -27.21
CA GLY A 159 -16.69 -1.25 -27.14
C GLY A 159 -17.99 -2.03 -27.33
N GLN A 160 -17.94 -3.37 -27.36
CA GLN A 160 -19.10 -4.23 -27.60
C GLN A 160 -19.34 -5.21 -26.44
N TYR A 161 -20.61 -5.52 -26.20
CA TYR A 161 -21.01 -6.57 -25.26
C TYR A 161 -20.84 -7.95 -25.89
N VAL A 162 -20.15 -8.85 -25.20
CA VAL A 162 -19.92 -10.24 -25.63
C VAL A 162 -20.60 -11.19 -24.64
N LEU A 163 -21.49 -12.05 -25.15
CA LEU A 163 -22.22 -13.04 -24.36
C LEU A 163 -21.36 -14.28 -24.11
N ASN A 164 -21.35 -14.74 -22.85
CA ASN A 164 -20.68 -15.94 -22.39
C ASN A 164 -19.26 -16.07 -22.98
N PRO A 165 -18.39 -15.07 -22.72
CA PRO A 165 -17.03 -15.06 -23.27
C PRO A 165 -16.23 -16.27 -22.79
N SER A 166 -15.32 -16.75 -23.63
CA SER A 166 -14.34 -17.75 -23.24
C SER A 166 -13.36 -17.19 -22.21
N ARG A 167 -12.67 -18.06 -21.47
CA ARG A 167 -11.60 -17.63 -20.55
C ARG A 167 -10.52 -16.81 -21.25
N SER A 168 -10.18 -17.16 -22.49
CA SER A 168 -9.22 -16.39 -23.27
C SER A 168 -9.74 -15.00 -23.64
N GLN A 169 -11.03 -14.86 -23.99
CA GLN A 169 -11.66 -13.56 -24.26
C GLN A 169 -11.75 -12.66 -23.01
N LEU A 170 -11.98 -13.25 -21.83
CA LEU A 170 -12.03 -12.50 -20.56
C LEU A 170 -10.73 -11.77 -20.23
N LYS A 171 -9.57 -12.30 -20.63
CA LYS A 171 -8.25 -11.68 -20.35
C LYS A 171 -8.08 -10.28 -20.98
N THR A 172 -8.82 -10.00 -22.05
CA THR A 172 -8.79 -8.70 -22.75
C THR A 172 -10.06 -7.89 -22.54
N SER A 173 -10.97 -8.35 -21.67
CA SER A 173 -12.23 -7.67 -21.38
C SER A 173 -12.05 -6.59 -20.32
N ALA A 174 -12.69 -5.44 -20.51
CA ALA A 174 -12.80 -4.41 -19.49
C ALA A 174 -13.93 -4.68 -18.47
N LEU A 175 -14.74 -5.72 -18.71
CA LEU A 175 -15.87 -6.10 -17.86
C LEU A 175 -15.95 -7.62 -17.70
N GLU A 176 -16.20 -8.07 -16.48
CA GLU A 176 -16.71 -9.40 -16.21
C GLU A 176 -17.98 -9.24 -15.36
N LEU A 177 -19.14 -9.36 -15.99
CA LEU A 177 -20.43 -9.24 -15.33
C LEU A 177 -21.21 -10.55 -15.45
N ILE A 178 -21.73 -11.04 -14.34
CA ILE A 178 -22.70 -12.13 -14.31
C ILE A 178 -24.03 -11.53 -13.89
N VAL A 179 -25.07 -11.82 -14.68
CA VAL A 179 -26.45 -11.46 -14.38
C VAL A 179 -27.31 -12.72 -14.41
N ALA A 180 -28.23 -12.83 -13.46
CA ALA A 180 -29.23 -13.89 -13.42
C ALA A 180 -30.62 -13.29 -13.17
N GLY A 181 -31.64 -13.89 -13.79
CA GLY A 181 -33.00 -13.36 -13.76
C GLY A 181 -34.03 -14.34 -14.30
N THR A 182 -35.29 -13.94 -14.21
CA THR A 182 -36.42 -14.62 -14.85
C THR A 182 -36.72 -14.01 -16.20
N GLU A 183 -37.81 -14.46 -16.84
CA GLU A 183 -38.33 -13.83 -18.06
C GLU A 183 -38.62 -12.33 -17.89
N ARG A 184 -38.98 -11.91 -16.67
CA ARG A 184 -39.53 -10.57 -16.42
C ARG A 184 -38.63 -9.66 -15.61
N ALA A 185 -37.69 -10.21 -14.85
CA ALA A 185 -36.91 -9.42 -13.91
C ALA A 185 -35.49 -9.97 -13.73
N VAL A 186 -34.53 -9.06 -13.61
CA VAL A 186 -33.21 -9.36 -13.07
C VAL A 186 -33.34 -9.62 -11.58
N LEU A 187 -32.66 -10.65 -11.08
CA LEU A 187 -32.65 -11.04 -9.67
C LEU A 187 -31.30 -10.82 -9.01
N MET A 188 -30.22 -11.01 -9.77
CA MET A 188 -28.88 -10.95 -9.23
C MET A 188 -27.89 -10.41 -10.28
N VAL A 189 -27.00 -9.54 -9.83
CA VAL A 189 -25.83 -9.08 -10.58
C VAL A 189 -24.58 -9.22 -9.70
N GLU A 190 -23.48 -9.67 -10.30
CA GLU A 190 -22.14 -9.72 -9.72
C GLU A 190 -21.14 -9.30 -10.79
N SER A 191 -20.30 -8.29 -10.55
CA SER A 191 -19.37 -7.83 -11.58
C SER A 191 -18.06 -7.25 -11.04
N GLU A 192 -17.06 -7.33 -11.92
CA GLU A 192 -15.76 -6.66 -11.83
C GLU A 192 -15.51 -5.91 -13.14
N ALA A 193 -15.05 -4.67 -13.06
CA ALA A 193 -14.90 -3.77 -14.21
C ALA A 193 -13.65 -2.91 -14.10
N ASP A 194 -13.05 -2.55 -15.23
CA ASP A 194 -11.97 -1.56 -15.31
C ASP A 194 -12.55 -0.15 -15.47
N GLN A 195 -13.10 0.39 -14.38
CA GLN A 195 -13.57 1.77 -14.26
C GLN A 195 -14.56 2.19 -15.37
N LEU A 196 -15.57 1.34 -15.64
CA LEU A 196 -16.58 1.60 -16.67
C LEU A 196 -17.70 2.52 -16.19
N SER A 197 -18.33 3.25 -17.09
CA SER A 197 -19.43 4.16 -16.74
C SER A 197 -20.68 3.39 -16.27
N GLU A 198 -21.52 4.05 -15.46
CA GLU A 198 -22.80 3.47 -15.02
C GLU A 198 -23.70 3.07 -16.19
N GLU A 199 -23.64 3.79 -17.31
CA GLU A 199 -24.36 3.47 -18.54
C GLU A 199 -23.90 2.16 -19.17
N VAL A 200 -22.58 1.95 -19.28
CA VAL A 200 -22.01 0.70 -19.83
C VAL A 200 -22.37 -0.47 -18.92
N MET A 201 -22.30 -0.28 -17.59
CA MET A 201 -22.68 -1.32 -16.62
C MET A 201 -24.16 -1.69 -16.74
N LEU A 202 -25.06 -0.72 -16.79
CA LEU A 202 -26.50 -0.97 -16.94
C LEU A 202 -26.81 -1.62 -18.30
N GLY A 203 -26.15 -1.18 -19.38
CA GLY A 203 -26.29 -1.79 -20.70
C GLY A 203 -25.88 -3.27 -20.70
N ALA A 204 -24.83 -3.64 -19.96
CA ALA A 204 -24.41 -5.04 -19.81
C ALA A 204 -25.46 -5.88 -19.06
N VAL A 205 -26.08 -5.33 -18.02
CA VAL A 205 -27.17 -6.01 -17.28
C VAL A 205 -28.35 -6.28 -18.20
N VAL A 206 -28.79 -5.27 -18.96
CA VAL A 206 -29.92 -5.38 -19.91
C VAL A 206 -29.60 -6.37 -21.02
N PHE A 207 -28.41 -6.27 -21.62
CA PHE A 207 -27.95 -7.21 -22.65
C PHE A 207 -27.98 -8.66 -22.12
N GLY A 208 -27.43 -8.91 -20.92
CA GLY A 208 -27.46 -10.25 -20.35
C GLY A 208 -28.88 -10.75 -20.04
N GLN A 209 -29.79 -9.88 -19.59
CA GLN A 209 -31.21 -10.20 -19.38
C GLN A 209 -31.91 -10.61 -20.69
N GLU A 210 -31.65 -9.92 -21.77
CA GLU A 210 -32.20 -10.26 -23.10
C GLU A 210 -31.63 -11.59 -23.61
N GLN A 211 -30.31 -11.78 -23.49
CA GLN A 211 -29.64 -12.96 -24.01
C GLN A 211 -29.98 -14.25 -23.24
N MET A 212 -30.24 -14.15 -21.92
CA MET A 212 -30.54 -15.34 -21.11
C MET A 212 -31.93 -15.94 -21.35
N GLN A 213 -32.82 -15.23 -22.06
CA GLN A 213 -34.15 -15.74 -22.41
C GLN A 213 -34.08 -17.04 -23.20
N THR A 214 -33.06 -17.17 -24.07
CA THR A 214 -32.81 -18.41 -24.83
C THR A 214 -32.67 -19.64 -23.94
N ALA A 215 -31.98 -19.51 -22.80
CA ALA A 215 -31.81 -20.61 -21.85
C ALA A 215 -33.09 -20.87 -21.04
N ILE A 216 -33.84 -19.82 -20.69
CA ILE A 216 -35.15 -19.92 -20.01
C ILE A 216 -36.13 -20.70 -20.87
N ASP A 217 -36.24 -20.38 -22.16
CA ASP A 217 -37.11 -21.07 -23.12
C ASP A 217 -36.74 -22.55 -23.25
N ALA A 218 -35.45 -22.86 -23.33
CA ALA A 218 -34.98 -24.24 -23.37
C ALA A 218 -35.31 -25.04 -22.10
N ILE A 219 -35.27 -24.40 -20.92
CA ILE A 219 -35.69 -25.03 -19.65
C ILE A 219 -37.19 -25.28 -19.66
N TYR A 220 -38.02 -24.33 -20.13
CA TYR A 220 -39.46 -24.57 -20.27
C TYR A 220 -39.76 -25.75 -21.19
N ASP A 221 -39.06 -25.86 -22.32
CA ASP A 221 -39.18 -27.01 -23.23
C ASP A 221 -38.78 -28.34 -22.58
N LEU A 222 -37.74 -28.33 -21.73
CA LEU A 222 -37.33 -29.51 -20.97
C LEU A 222 -38.41 -29.93 -19.96
N VAL A 223 -39.00 -28.97 -19.24
CA VAL A 223 -40.05 -29.22 -18.24
C VAL A 223 -41.33 -29.76 -18.89
N ARG A 224 -41.73 -29.23 -20.06
CA ARG A 224 -42.91 -29.71 -20.80
C ARG A 224 -42.86 -31.20 -21.12
N GLU A 225 -41.67 -31.76 -21.35
CA GLU A 225 -41.50 -33.15 -21.78
C GLU A 225 -41.01 -34.11 -20.68
N GLY A 226 -40.25 -33.59 -19.72
CA GLY A 226 -39.54 -34.35 -18.69
C GLY A 226 -39.77 -33.88 -17.25
N GLY A 227 -40.57 -32.83 -17.02
CA GLY A 227 -40.87 -32.32 -15.69
C GLY A 227 -41.77 -33.24 -14.86
N GLN A 228 -41.57 -33.24 -13.55
CA GLN A 228 -42.47 -33.86 -12.59
C GLN A 228 -43.70 -32.97 -12.35
N PRO A 229 -44.84 -33.54 -11.92
CA PRO A 229 -45.99 -32.76 -11.49
C PRO A 229 -45.62 -31.79 -10.37
N GLU A 230 -46.15 -30.57 -10.44
CA GLU A 230 -46.05 -29.61 -9.35
C GLU A 230 -46.61 -30.20 -8.06
N TRP A 231 -45.98 -29.86 -6.95
CA TRP A 231 -46.45 -30.28 -5.64
C TRP A 231 -47.77 -29.58 -5.33
N ASP A 232 -48.73 -30.34 -4.80
CA ASP A 232 -49.93 -29.78 -4.19
C ASP A 232 -49.53 -29.15 -2.84
N TRP A 233 -49.04 -27.92 -2.91
CA TRP A 233 -48.62 -27.11 -1.78
C TRP A 233 -49.31 -25.76 -1.84
N GLN A 234 -49.80 -25.33 -0.68
CA GLN A 234 -50.41 -24.01 -0.49
C GLN A 234 -49.78 -23.39 0.77
N PRO A 235 -49.58 -22.07 0.79
CA PRO A 235 -49.16 -21.39 2.01
C PRO A 235 -50.23 -21.61 3.09
N ALA A 236 -49.79 -21.71 4.35
CA ALA A 236 -50.73 -21.72 5.46
C ALA A 236 -51.52 -20.39 5.46
N PRO A 237 -52.86 -20.42 5.64
CA PRO A 237 -53.63 -19.20 5.69
C PRO A 237 -53.16 -18.32 6.86
N LYS A 238 -53.00 -17.02 6.61
CA LYS A 238 -52.67 -16.05 7.65
C LYS A 238 -53.82 -15.99 8.66
N ASP A 239 -53.49 -16.10 9.95
CA ASP A 239 -54.49 -15.92 11.01
C ASP A 239 -54.76 -14.43 11.19
N GLU A 240 -55.73 -13.92 10.43
CA GLU A 240 -56.15 -12.51 10.45
C GLU A 240 -56.63 -12.06 11.83
N VAL A 241 -57.24 -12.95 12.62
CA VAL A 241 -57.72 -12.60 13.97
C VAL A 241 -56.53 -12.36 14.89
N LEU A 242 -55.56 -13.27 14.86
CA LEU A 242 -54.32 -13.14 15.62
C LEU A 242 -53.51 -11.93 15.16
N PHE A 243 -53.37 -11.71 13.85
CA PHE A 243 -52.65 -10.56 13.30
C PHE A 243 -53.25 -9.23 13.74
N ASN A 244 -54.58 -9.10 13.69
CA ASN A 244 -55.27 -7.90 14.16
C ASN A 244 -55.09 -7.69 15.67
N ARG A 245 -55.08 -8.79 16.45
CA ARG A 245 -54.80 -8.72 17.90
C ARG A 245 -53.38 -8.25 18.17
N ILE A 246 -52.38 -8.84 17.52
CA ILE A 246 -50.96 -8.44 17.62
C ILE A 246 -50.81 -6.96 17.25
N SER A 247 -51.40 -6.55 16.14
CA SER A 247 -51.39 -5.15 15.67
C SER A 247 -51.93 -4.20 16.74
N ALA A 248 -53.06 -4.53 17.37
CA ALA A 248 -53.64 -3.72 18.42
C ALA A 248 -52.75 -3.60 19.68
N LEU A 249 -51.92 -4.61 19.96
CA LEU A 249 -51.01 -4.61 21.12
C LEU A 249 -49.68 -3.91 20.83
N ALA A 250 -49.15 -4.04 19.61
CA ALA A 250 -47.77 -3.69 19.30
C ALA A 250 -47.62 -2.39 18.50
N LEU A 251 -48.60 -2.01 17.66
CA LEU A 251 -48.41 -1.00 16.62
C LEU A 251 -47.88 0.34 17.16
N ASN A 252 -48.53 0.91 18.17
CA ASN A 252 -48.13 2.20 18.73
C ASN A 252 -46.74 2.16 19.37
N ASP A 253 -46.43 1.08 20.08
CA ASP A 253 -45.13 0.89 20.73
C ASP A 253 -44.01 0.66 19.71
N LEU A 254 -44.27 -0.09 18.65
CA LEU A 254 -43.33 -0.29 17.54
C LEU A 254 -43.09 1.01 16.77
N GLN A 255 -44.15 1.78 16.48
CA GLN A 255 -44.02 3.11 15.87
C GLN A 255 -43.12 4.03 16.71
N ALA A 256 -43.32 4.05 18.03
CA ALA A 256 -42.46 4.81 18.93
C ALA A 256 -41.02 4.27 18.98
N ALA A 257 -40.83 2.95 18.94
CA ALA A 257 -39.51 2.34 18.91
C ALA A 257 -38.71 2.70 17.65
N TYR A 258 -39.36 2.75 16.49
CA TYR A 258 -38.72 3.13 15.23
C TYR A 258 -38.39 4.63 15.09
N GLN A 259 -38.80 5.46 16.06
CA GLN A 259 -38.31 6.84 16.20
C GLN A 259 -36.97 6.93 16.95
N ILE A 260 -36.49 5.83 17.55
CA ILE A 260 -35.18 5.76 18.22
C ILE A 260 -34.08 5.60 17.17
N ARG A 261 -33.17 6.57 17.10
CA ARG A 261 -32.11 6.61 16.07
C ARG A 261 -31.00 5.58 16.31
N GLU A 262 -30.53 5.48 17.56
CA GLU A 262 -29.44 4.56 17.92
C GLU A 262 -29.88 3.10 17.78
N LYS A 263 -29.11 2.30 17.04
CA LYS A 263 -29.47 0.92 16.71
C LYS A 263 -29.66 0.05 17.95
N SER A 264 -28.69 0.07 18.87
CA SER A 264 -28.69 -0.81 20.05
C SER A 264 -29.93 -0.57 20.93
N MET A 265 -30.22 0.71 21.23
CA MET A 265 -31.40 1.10 22.00
C MET A 265 -32.71 0.76 21.29
N ARG A 266 -32.78 0.91 19.96
CA ARG A 266 -33.94 0.50 19.16
C ARG A 266 -34.15 -1.01 19.22
N SER A 267 -33.12 -1.81 18.95
CA SER A 267 -33.20 -3.27 18.98
C SER A 267 -33.61 -3.80 20.35
N GLU A 268 -33.08 -3.23 21.43
CA GLU A 268 -33.49 -3.57 22.80
C GLU A 268 -34.96 -3.23 23.05
N ARG A 269 -35.43 -2.04 22.63
CA ARG A 269 -36.84 -1.64 22.77
C ARG A 269 -37.77 -2.57 21.99
N VAL A 270 -37.43 -2.93 20.76
CA VAL A 270 -38.19 -3.88 19.95
C VAL A 270 -38.25 -5.25 20.63
N ARG A 271 -37.13 -5.75 21.18
CA ARG A 271 -37.13 -7.01 21.94
C ARG A 271 -38.08 -6.97 23.14
N VAL A 272 -38.07 -5.89 23.92
CA VAL A 272 -38.99 -5.72 25.05
C VAL A 272 -40.46 -5.72 24.59
N ILE A 273 -40.76 -5.12 23.44
CA ILE A 273 -42.11 -5.13 22.86
C ILE A 273 -42.51 -6.57 22.48
N TYR A 274 -41.61 -7.31 21.82
CA TYR A 274 -41.83 -8.71 21.46
C TYR A 274 -42.12 -9.57 22.70
N GLU A 275 -41.32 -9.42 23.76
CA GLU A 275 -41.50 -10.16 25.01
C GLU A 275 -42.84 -9.80 25.69
N ALA A 276 -43.22 -8.52 25.69
CA ALA A 276 -44.49 -8.07 26.26
C ALA A 276 -45.70 -8.62 25.50
N VAL A 277 -45.67 -8.58 24.17
CA VAL A 277 -46.73 -9.12 23.30
C VAL A 277 -46.86 -10.63 23.49
N ASN A 278 -45.75 -11.36 23.47
CA ASN A 278 -45.75 -12.81 23.71
C ASN A 278 -46.32 -13.16 25.08
N LYS A 279 -45.88 -12.45 26.13
CA LYS A 279 -46.39 -12.65 27.49
C LYS A 279 -47.90 -12.41 27.57
N GLN A 280 -48.38 -11.30 27.02
CA GLN A 280 -49.79 -10.95 27.07
C GLN A 280 -50.65 -11.95 26.29
N LEU A 281 -50.24 -12.36 25.10
CA LEU A 281 -50.94 -13.39 24.33
C LEU A 281 -50.95 -14.74 25.04
N ALA A 282 -49.85 -15.13 25.70
CA ALA A 282 -49.79 -16.35 26.51
C ALA A 282 -50.78 -16.31 27.68
N GLU A 283 -50.91 -15.18 28.36
CA GLU A 283 -51.90 -14.97 29.44
C GLU A 283 -53.35 -15.03 28.90
N GLU A 284 -53.64 -14.42 27.75
CA GLU A 284 -54.96 -14.46 27.10
C GLU A 284 -55.37 -15.88 26.69
N VAL A 285 -54.44 -16.64 26.10
CA VAL A 285 -54.65 -18.04 25.68
C VAL A 285 -54.88 -18.95 26.87
N LEU A 286 -54.09 -18.78 27.95
CA LEU A 286 -54.23 -19.53 29.19
C LEU A 286 -55.60 -19.25 29.84
N ALA A 287 -56.02 -17.98 29.90
CA ALA A 287 -57.32 -17.59 30.45
C ALA A 287 -58.50 -18.14 29.61
N ALA A 288 -58.32 -18.26 28.30
CA ALA A 288 -59.31 -18.83 27.38
C ALA A 288 -59.31 -20.37 27.33
N GLY A 289 -58.38 -21.05 28.01
CA GLY A 289 -58.23 -22.50 27.95
C GLY A 289 -57.83 -23.03 26.57
N MET A 290 -57.18 -22.19 25.75
CA MET A 290 -56.78 -22.50 24.39
C MET A 290 -55.37 -23.12 24.33
N LYS A 291 -55.04 -23.72 23.19
CA LYS A 291 -53.69 -24.26 22.93
C LYS A 291 -52.69 -23.10 22.82
N ALA A 292 -51.48 -23.30 23.36
CA ALA A 292 -50.37 -22.37 23.20
C ALA A 292 -50.17 -21.97 21.74
N LEU A 293 -50.02 -20.67 21.50
CA LEU A 293 -49.73 -20.11 20.19
C LEU A 293 -48.28 -20.41 19.79
N ASP A 294 -48.02 -20.45 18.49
CA ASP A 294 -46.67 -20.62 17.95
C ASP A 294 -45.91 -19.29 18.04
N GLU A 295 -44.89 -19.24 18.90
CA GLU A 295 -44.04 -18.06 19.10
C GLU A 295 -43.35 -17.62 17.79
N VAL A 296 -43.05 -18.55 16.89
CA VAL A 296 -42.47 -18.23 15.57
C VAL A 296 -43.47 -17.48 14.72
N ALA A 297 -44.73 -17.93 14.70
CA ALA A 297 -45.79 -17.25 13.95
C ALA A 297 -46.06 -15.84 14.49
N ILE A 298 -46.06 -15.66 15.82
CA ILE A 298 -46.18 -14.34 16.46
C ILE A 298 -45.01 -13.44 16.04
N GLY A 299 -43.77 -13.95 16.10
CA GLY A 299 -42.57 -13.22 15.71
C GLY A 299 -42.61 -12.76 14.25
N ASN A 300 -43.03 -13.63 13.33
CA ASN A 300 -43.19 -13.27 11.91
C ASN A 300 -44.24 -12.17 11.70
N MET A 301 -45.38 -12.24 12.40
CA MET A 301 -46.43 -11.21 12.31
C MET A 301 -45.99 -9.85 12.89
N LEU A 302 -45.18 -9.86 13.95
CA LEU A 302 -44.57 -8.64 14.47
C LEU A 302 -43.58 -8.07 13.46
N PHE A 303 -42.76 -8.90 12.82
CA PHE A 303 -41.83 -8.48 11.77
C PHE A 303 -42.55 -7.89 10.56
N ASP A 304 -43.68 -8.46 10.12
CA ASP A 304 -44.54 -7.90 9.06
C ASP A 304 -45.00 -6.47 9.41
N LEU A 305 -45.36 -6.23 10.68
CA LEU A 305 -45.77 -4.90 11.15
C LEU A 305 -44.60 -3.91 11.12
N GLU A 306 -43.41 -4.32 11.55
CA GLU A 306 -42.21 -3.51 11.46
C GLU A 306 -41.90 -3.10 10.02
N ALA A 307 -41.97 -4.07 9.10
CA ALA A 307 -41.78 -3.84 7.67
C ALA A 307 -42.78 -2.80 7.14
N SER A 308 -44.06 -2.95 7.47
CA SER A 308 -45.12 -2.03 7.05
C SER A 308 -44.91 -0.60 7.59
N ILE A 309 -44.53 -0.46 8.87
CA ILE A 309 -44.27 0.85 9.49
C ILE A 309 -43.14 1.57 8.76
N VAL A 310 -41.98 0.92 8.62
CA VAL A 310 -40.80 1.55 8.01
C VAL A 310 -41.03 1.88 6.54
N ARG A 311 -41.62 0.95 5.78
CA ARG A 311 -41.87 1.14 4.34
C ARG A 311 -42.85 2.28 4.08
N SER A 312 -43.95 2.32 4.82
CA SER A 312 -44.97 3.37 4.66
C SER A 312 -44.42 4.76 5.01
N GLN A 313 -43.62 4.88 6.06
CA GLN A 313 -42.94 6.12 6.45
C GLN A 313 -42.02 6.63 5.34
N ILE A 314 -41.15 5.77 4.81
CA ILE A 314 -40.22 6.14 3.74
C ILE A 314 -40.95 6.53 2.45
N LEU A 315 -41.98 5.77 2.04
CA LEU A 315 -42.76 6.06 0.84
C LEU A 315 -43.65 7.32 0.98
N ALA A 316 -43.97 7.72 2.21
CA ALA A 316 -44.66 8.99 2.50
C ALA A 316 -43.72 10.21 2.45
N GLY A 317 -42.40 10.00 2.29
CA GLY A 317 -41.40 11.06 2.29
C GLY A 317 -41.02 11.56 3.69
N GLU A 318 -41.39 10.81 4.73
CA GLU A 318 -40.95 11.08 6.09
C GLU A 318 -39.47 10.71 6.28
N PRO A 319 -38.78 11.26 7.30
CA PRO A 319 -37.41 10.88 7.61
C PRO A 319 -37.26 9.36 7.82
N ARG A 320 -36.12 8.80 7.44
CA ARG A 320 -35.76 7.39 7.71
C ARG A 320 -35.58 7.15 9.21
N ILE A 321 -35.34 5.89 9.58
CA ILE A 321 -35.21 5.41 10.96
C ILE A 321 -34.19 6.22 11.79
N ASP A 322 -33.08 6.64 11.17
CA ASP A 322 -32.04 7.45 11.83
C ASP A 322 -32.22 8.97 11.64
N GLY A 323 -33.31 9.39 11.02
CA GLY A 323 -33.68 10.79 10.77
C GLY A 323 -33.11 11.38 9.47
N ARG A 324 -32.39 10.61 8.65
CA ARG A 324 -31.90 11.07 7.34
C ARG A 324 -33.00 11.10 6.28
N ASP A 325 -32.75 11.84 5.21
CA ASP A 325 -33.48 11.68 3.95
C ASP A 325 -32.94 10.47 3.15
N THR A 326 -33.53 10.24 1.98
CA THR A 326 -33.20 9.12 1.11
C THR A 326 -31.84 9.24 0.41
N ARG A 327 -31.20 10.42 0.39
CA ARG A 327 -29.97 10.68 -0.39
C ARG A 327 -28.72 10.89 0.47
N THR A 328 -28.90 11.18 1.76
CA THR A 328 -27.82 11.54 2.69
C THR A 328 -27.00 10.33 3.15
N VAL A 329 -25.67 10.43 2.98
CA VAL A 329 -24.69 9.48 3.53
C VAL A 329 -24.45 9.76 5.02
N ARG A 330 -24.24 8.73 5.84
CA ARG A 330 -23.93 8.90 7.27
C ARG A 330 -22.58 9.59 7.48
N PRO A 331 -22.34 10.18 8.68
CA PRO A 331 -21.04 10.79 9.00
C PRO A 331 -19.87 9.83 8.81
N ILE A 332 -18.76 10.33 8.27
CA ILE A 332 -17.55 9.56 7.97
C ILE A 332 -16.38 10.07 8.82
N SER A 333 -15.64 9.15 9.41
CA SER A 333 -14.38 9.40 10.10
C SER A 333 -13.31 8.45 9.57
N ILE A 334 -12.12 8.99 9.32
CA ILE A 334 -11.02 8.27 8.69
C ILE A 334 -9.75 8.50 9.50
N ARG A 335 -9.05 7.42 9.82
CA ARG A 335 -7.70 7.45 10.42
C ARG A 335 -6.80 6.47 9.68
N THR A 336 -5.57 6.85 9.41
CA THR A 336 -4.53 5.98 8.85
C THR A 336 -3.38 5.78 9.84
N GLY A 337 -2.47 4.84 9.59
CA GLY A 337 -1.36 4.53 10.49
C GLY A 337 -1.80 4.11 11.89
N VAL A 338 -2.98 3.49 12.01
CA VAL A 338 -3.62 3.14 13.29
C VAL A 338 -2.80 2.11 14.07
N LEU A 339 -2.15 1.19 13.36
CA LEU A 339 -1.32 0.13 13.94
C LEU A 339 0.17 0.34 13.61
N PRO A 340 1.04 0.58 14.61
CA PRO A 340 2.39 1.11 14.40
C PRO A 340 3.36 0.16 13.70
N ARG A 341 3.12 -1.16 13.76
CA ARG A 341 4.01 -2.18 13.18
C ARG A 341 3.52 -2.79 11.88
N THR A 342 2.29 -2.45 11.48
CA THR A 342 1.74 -2.92 10.20
C THR A 342 2.37 -2.16 9.05
N HIS A 343 2.33 -2.70 7.83
CA HIS A 343 2.91 -1.98 6.69
C HIS A 343 2.04 -0.79 6.31
N GLY A 344 0.71 -0.98 6.30
CA GLY A 344 -0.27 0.10 6.30
C GLY A 344 -1.54 -0.30 7.03
N SER A 345 -2.22 0.68 7.63
CA SER A 345 -3.49 0.44 8.33
C SER A 345 -4.41 1.63 8.24
N ALA A 346 -5.71 1.36 8.20
CA ALA A 346 -6.76 2.36 8.20
C ALA A 346 -7.93 1.94 9.09
N LEU A 347 -8.51 2.90 9.81
CA LEU A 347 -9.80 2.76 10.48
C LEU A 347 -10.79 3.66 9.73
N PHE A 348 -11.70 3.02 9.00
CA PHE A 348 -12.76 3.70 8.27
C PHE A 348 -14.08 3.49 9.01
N THR A 349 -14.71 4.59 9.43
CA THR A 349 -16.01 4.57 10.13
C THR A 349 -17.02 5.38 9.35
N ARG A 350 -18.17 4.79 9.03
CA ARG A 350 -19.33 5.45 8.41
C ARG A 350 -20.59 5.15 9.23
N GLY A 351 -21.09 6.14 9.96
CA GLY A 351 -22.12 5.93 10.97
C GLY A 351 -21.70 4.86 11.98
N GLU A 352 -22.56 3.87 12.21
CA GLU A 352 -22.30 2.71 13.08
C GLU A 352 -21.74 1.50 12.28
N THR A 353 -20.98 1.75 11.21
CA THR A 353 -20.25 0.71 10.46
C THR A 353 -18.78 1.06 10.42
N GLN A 354 -17.93 0.16 10.92
CA GLN A 354 -16.52 0.41 11.12
C GLN A 354 -15.68 -0.78 10.65
N ALA A 355 -14.64 -0.49 9.88
CA ALA A 355 -13.68 -1.46 9.39
C ALA A 355 -12.26 -1.02 9.78
N LEU A 356 -11.56 -1.87 10.55
CA LEU A 356 -10.13 -1.79 10.74
C LEU A 356 -9.46 -2.62 9.64
N VAL A 357 -8.83 -1.96 8.69
CA VAL A 357 -8.24 -2.60 7.52
C VAL A 357 -6.72 -2.48 7.57
N VAL A 358 -6.04 -3.59 7.32
CA VAL A 358 -4.58 -3.70 7.41
C VAL A 358 -4.02 -4.26 6.11
N ALA A 359 -3.02 -3.58 5.55
CA ALA A 359 -2.28 -4.03 4.39
C ALA A 359 -0.89 -4.55 4.81
N THR A 360 -0.54 -5.71 4.29
CA THR A 360 0.75 -6.38 4.49
C THR A 360 1.37 -6.67 3.13
N LEU A 361 2.67 -6.40 3.03
CA LEU A 361 3.48 -6.58 1.82
C LEU A 361 4.40 -7.77 2.00
N GLY A 362 4.42 -8.66 1.02
CA GLY A 362 5.22 -9.87 0.98
C GLY A 362 6.04 -9.97 -0.30
N THR A 363 6.83 -11.01 -0.35
CA THR A 363 7.63 -11.41 -1.52
C THR A 363 6.83 -12.35 -2.42
N LYS A 364 7.39 -12.73 -3.57
CA LYS A 364 6.81 -13.73 -4.46
C LYS A 364 6.58 -15.10 -3.80
N GLY A 365 7.36 -15.42 -2.75
CA GLY A 365 7.15 -16.65 -1.96
C GLY A 365 5.88 -16.63 -1.11
N ASP A 366 5.32 -15.44 -0.86
CA ASP A 366 4.09 -15.24 -0.08
C ASP A 366 2.83 -15.25 -0.96
N GLU A 367 2.97 -15.39 -2.28
CA GLU A 367 1.82 -15.54 -3.18
C GLU A 367 1.02 -16.79 -2.83
N GLN A 368 -0.30 -16.68 -2.92
CA GLN A 368 -1.17 -17.82 -2.64
C GLN A 368 -1.24 -18.72 -3.87
N THR A 369 -0.73 -19.95 -3.77
CA THR A 369 -0.96 -20.98 -4.79
C THR A 369 -2.41 -21.47 -4.72
N ILE A 370 -3.12 -21.36 -5.82
CA ILE A 370 -4.49 -21.85 -5.99
C ILE A 370 -4.45 -23.07 -6.91
N ASP A 371 -4.77 -24.24 -6.36
CA ASP A 371 -5.00 -25.48 -7.11
C ASP A 371 -6.43 -25.47 -7.67
N ALA A 372 -6.63 -24.76 -8.79
CA ALA A 372 -7.93 -24.68 -9.45
C ALA A 372 -8.11 -25.81 -10.46
N ILE A 373 -9.38 -26.16 -10.73
CA ILE A 373 -9.74 -27.22 -11.68
C ILE A 373 -9.12 -26.99 -13.07
N ASP A 374 -9.08 -25.75 -13.53
CA ASP A 374 -8.54 -25.32 -14.82
C ASP A 374 -7.01 -25.19 -14.85
N GLY A 375 -6.34 -25.16 -13.70
CA GLY A 375 -4.89 -25.01 -13.64
C GLY A 375 -4.41 -24.47 -12.30
N GLU A 376 -3.20 -24.84 -11.91
CA GLU A 376 -2.55 -24.19 -10.77
C GLU A 376 -2.12 -22.78 -11.20
N TYR A 377 -2.47 -21.77 -10.40
CA TYR A 377 -1.98 -20.41 -10.57
C TYR A 377 -1.62 -19.78 -9.23
N ARG A 378 -0.92 -18.64 -9.28
CA ARG A 378 -0.53 -17.88 -8.09
C ARG A 378 -1.25 -16.56 -8.04
N ASP A 379 -1.81 -16.25 -6.88
CA ASP A 379 -2.50 -15.00 -6.63
C ASP A 379 -1.62 -14.07 -5.80
N ARG A 380 -1.27 -12.92 -6.39
CA ARG A 380 -0.46 -11.89 -5.74
C ARG A 380 -1.27 -10.97 -4.84
N PHE A 381 -2.60 -10.95 -4.96
CA PHE A 381 -3.46 -10.04 -4.20
C PHE A 381 -4.51 -10.81 -3.41
N MET A 382 -4.36 -10.84 -2.09
CA MET A 382 -5.30 -11.48 -1.18
C MET A 382 -6.11 -10.42 -0.44
N LEU A 383 -7.43 -10.62 -0.35
CA LEU A 383 -8.28 -9.83 0.53
C LEU A 383 -9.10 -10.77 1.41
N HIS A 384 -8.84 -10.71 2.71
CA HIS A 384 -9.59 -11.48 3.70
C HIS A 384 -10.50 -10.54 4.48
N TYR A 385 -11.76 -10.93 4.59
CA TYR A 385 -12.79 -10.19 5.31
C TYR A 385 -13.24 -11.03 6.50
N ASN A 386 -13.29 -10.41 7.67
CA ASN A 386 -13.70 -11.05 8.92
C ASN A 386 -14.81 -10.21 9.57
N MET A 387 -15.89 -10.88 10.00
CA MET A 387 -17.00 -10.27 10.70
C MET A 387 -17.25 -11.01 12.02
N PRO A 388 -16.52 -10.63 13.09
CA PRO A 388 -16.71 -11.21 14.40
C PRO A 388 -18.10 -10.85 14.98
N PRO A 389 -18.67 -11.67 15.86
CA PRO A 389 -20.04 -11.49 16.36
C PRO A 389 -20.21 -10.21 17.19
N PHE A 390 -19.14 -9.71 17.82
CA PHE A 390 -19.19 -8.45 18.56
C PHE A 390 -19.49 -7.24 17.64
N ALA A 391 -19.24 -7.34 16.34
CA ALA A 391 -19.51 -6.25 15.40
C ALA A 391 -21.00 -5.91 15.28
N THR A 392 -21.88 -6.86 15.61
CA THR A 392 -23.33 -6.65 15.68
C THR A 392 -23.86 -6.66 17.12
N GLY A 393 -22.98 -6.72 18.13
CA GLY A 393 -23.36 -6.85 19.53
C GLY A 393 -23.85 -8.24 19.93
N GLU A 394 -23.57 -9.26 19.12
CA GLU A 394 -24.03 -10.63 19.33
C GLU A 394 -22.92 -11.54 19.90
N THR A 395 -23.31 -12.75 20.35
CA THR A 395 -22.36 -13.84 20.64
C THR A 395 -22.45 -14.89 19.55
N GLY A 396 -21.32 -15.56 19.24
CA GLY A 396 -21.31 -16.57 18.18
C GLY A 396 -19.98 -17.31 18.08
N ARG A 397 -19.96 -18.37 17.26
CA ARG A 397 -18.74 -19.13 16.98
C ARG A 397 -17.75 -18.26 16.18
N VAL A 398 -16.51 -18.19 16.65
CA VAL A 398 -15.38 -17.53 15.97
C VAL A 398 -14.43 -18.62 15.45
N GLY A 399 -13.83 -18.42 14.27
CA GLY A 399 -12.89 -19.37 13.68
C GLY A 399 -12.91 -19.32 12.15
N THR A 400 -13.39 -20.38 11.52
CA THR A 400 -13.41 -20.51 10.05
C THR A 400 -14.36 -19.50 9.41
N PRO A 401 -13.94 -18.76 8.36
CA PRO A 401 -14.79 -17.83 7.64
C PRO A 401 -16.05 -18.49 7.08
N LYS A 402 -17.19 -17.82 7.23
CA LYS A 402 -18.49 -18.23 6.67
C LYS A 402 -18.57 -17.85 5.19
N ARG A 403 -19.53 -18.46 4.47
CA ARG A 403 -19.80 -18.14 3.05
C ARG A 403 -20.01 -16.63 2.80
N ARG A 404 -20.69 -15.93 3.71
CA ARG A 404 -20.90 -14.47 3.63
C ARG A 404 -19.61 -13.68 3.73
N GLU A 405 -18.71 -14.07 4.63
CA GLU A 405 -17.42 -13.40 4.83
C GLU A 405 -16.54 -13.55 3.59
N ILE A 406 -16.48 -14.77 3.02
CA ILE A 406 -15.79 -15.04 1.76
C ILE A 406 -16.39 -14.21 0.61
N GLY A 407 -17.71 -14.18 0.49
CA GLY A 407 -18.40 -13.39 -0.55
C GLY A 407 -18.14 -11.88 -0.44
N HIS A 408 -18.19 -11.32 0.79
CA HIS A 408 -17.88 -9.90 1.01
C HIS A 408 -16.41 -9.59 0.74
N GLY A 409 -15.50 -10.49 1.13
CA GLY A 409 -14.08 -10.38 0.80
C GLY A 409 -13.85 -10.38 -0.71
N ARG A 410 -14.50 -11.28 -1.45
CA ARG A 410 -14.40 -11.31 -2.91
C ARG A 410 -14.95 -10.04 -3.56
N LEU A 411 -16.10 -9.52 -3.11
CA LEU A 411 -16.65 -8.26 -3.61
C LEU A 411 -15.67 -7.10 -3.40
N ALA A 412 -15.10 -6.98 -2.20
CA ALA A 412 -14.13 -5.94 -1.90
C ALA A 412 -12.83 -6.11 -2.71
N LYS A 413 -12.41 -7.36 -2.97
CA LYS A 413 -11.26 -7.67 -3.81
C LYS A 413 -11.49 -7.19 -5.24
N ARG A 414 -12.59 -7.60 -5.87
CA ARG A 414 -12.99 -7.17 -7.24
C ARG A 414 -12.96 -5.65 -7.37
N ALA A 415 -13.51 -4.95 -6.39
CA ALA A 415 -13.55 -3.48 -6.39
C ALA A 415 -12.16 -2.82 -6.40
N LEU A 416 -11.17 -3.42 -5.72
CA LEU A 416 -9.82 -2.86 -5.59
C LEU A 416 -8.87 -3.30 -6.71
N THR A 417 -9.08 -4.48 -7.31
CA THR A 417 -8.17 -5.07 -8.33
C THR A 417 -7.87 -4.10 -9.47
N ALA A 418 -8.89 -3.45 -10.04
CA ALA A 418 -8.74 -2.56 -11.19
C ALA A 418 -7.76 -1.39 -10.94
N CYS A 419 -7.66 -0.96 -9.68
CA CYS A 419 -6.81 0.15 -9.27
C CYS A 419 -5.43 -0.28 -8.75
N LEU A 420 -5.14 -1.58 -8.66
CA LEU A 420 -3.81 -2.06 -8.28
C LEU A 420 -2.77 -1.74 -9.36
N PRO A 421 -1.53 -1.43 -8.96
CA PRO A 421 -0.40 -1.31 -9.89
C PRO A 421 -0.06 -2.67 -10.51
N ASP A 422 0.53 -2.67 -11.70
CA ASP A 422 1.05 -3.87 -12.34
C ASP A 422 2.22 -4.47 -11.55
N ALA A 423 2.45 -5.78 -11.66
CA ALA A 423 3.54 -6.46 -10.95
C ALA A 423 4.94 -5.93 -11.35
N LYS A 424 5.10 -5.40 -12.56
CA LYS A 424 6.34 -4.76 -13.02
C LYS A 424 6.63 -3.44 -12.29
N ASP A 425 5.58 -2.71 -11.91
CA ASP A 425 5.68 -1.40 -11.27
C ASP A 425 5.69 -1.52 -9.74
N PHE A 426 5.06 -2.58 -9.22
CA PHE A 426 5.02 -2.91 -7.81
C PHE A 426 5.06 -4.42 -7.60
N GLY A 427 6.26 -5.00 -7.57
CA GLY A 427 6.51 -6.45 -7.50
C GLY A 427 6.21 -7.12 -6.15
N TYR A 428 5.43 -6.49 -5.28
CA TYR A 428 5.05 -7.03 -3.99
C TYR A 428 3.80 -7.91 -4.10
N THR A 429 3.80 -8.99 -3.33
CA THR A 429 2.57 -9.68 -2.95
C THR A 429 1.86 -8.82 -1.91
N VAL A 430 0.54 -8.65 -2.04
CA VAL A 430 -0.24 -7.78 -1.17
C VAL A 430 -1.35 -8.57 -0.52
N ARG A 431 -1.40 -8.53 0.81
CA ARG A 431 -2.49 -9.08 1.60
C ARG A 431 -3.20 -7.95 2.34
N VAL A 432 -4.50 -7.82 2.12
CA VAL A 432 -5.39 -6.94 2.85
C VAL A 432 -6.27 -7.77 3.77
N VAL A 433 -6.38 -7.38 5.03
CA VAL A 433 -7.32 -7.97 5.99
C VAL A 433 -8.23 -6.88 6.51
N SER A 434 -9.54 -7.06 6.34
CA SER A 434 -10.57 -6.17 6.88
C SER A 434 -11.24 -6.83 8.08
N GLU A 435 -11.00 -6.29 9.27
CA GLU A 435 -11.69 -6.64 10.51
C GLU A 435 -12.86 -5.69 10.73
N ILE A 436 -14.08 -6.20 10.64
CA ILE A 436 -15.27 -5.39 10.93
C ILE A 436 -15.44 -5.29 12.43
N THR A 437 -15.38 -4.06 12.95
CA THR A 437 -15.48 -3.79 14.39
C THR A 437 -16.88 -3.34 14.79
N GLU A 438 -17.63 -2.73 13.87
CA GLU A 438 -19.03 -2.32 14.04
C GLU A 438 -19.77 -2.53 12.72
N SER A 439 -21.04 -2.96 12.76
CA SER A 439 -21.84 -3.17 11.55
C SER A 439 -23.31 -2.78 11.73
N ASN A 440 -23.68 -1.69 11.07
CA ASN A 440 -25.06 -1.28 10.88
C ASN A 440 -25.35 -0.85 9.43
N GLY A 441 -24.71 -1.50 8.46
CA GLY A 441 -24.96 -1.24 7.04
C GLY A 441 -23.72 -1.42 6.17
N SER A 442 -23.76 -2.41 5.29
CA SER A 442 -22.74 -2.73 4.29
C SER A 442 -21.27 -2.53 4.70
N SER A 443 -20.85 -3.32 5.68
CA SER A 443 -19.44 -3.47 6.06
C SER A 443 -18.51 -3.84 4.90
N SER A 444 -18.99 -4.53 3.86
CA SER A 444 -18.21 -4.82 2.65
C SER A 444 -17.74 -3.56 1.92
N MET A 445 -18.56 -2.51 1.88
CA MET A 445 -18.20 -1.23 1.26
C MET A 445 -17.25 -0.44 2.15
N ALA A 446 -17.39 -0.55 3.49
CA ALA A 446 -16.39 -0.03 4.42
C ALA A 446 -15.03 -0.73 4.24
N SER A 447 -15.01 -2.03 3.93
CA SER A 447 -13.79 -2.78 3.59
C SER A 447 -13.12 -2.29 2.30
N VAL A 448 -13.91 -1.91 1.27
CA VAL A 448 -13.36 -1.29 0.05
C VAL A 448 -12.70 0.04 0.38
N CYS A 449 -13.41 0.93 1.07
CA CYS A 449 -12.88 2.25 1.44
C CYS A 449 -11.63 2.12 2.33
N GLY A 450 -11.71 1.33 3.40
CA GLY A 450 -10.59 1.05 4.29
C GLY A 450 -9.43 0.33 3.60
N GLY A 451 -9.70 -0.57 2.65
CA GLY A 451 -8.70 -1.25 1.84
C GLY A 451 -7.94 -0.29 0.93
N SER A 452 -8.64 0.61 0.23
CA SER A 452 -8.02 1.67 -0.56
C SER A 452 -7.08 2.53 0.29
N LEU A 453 -7.54 2.94 1.48
CA LEU A 453 -6.74 3.76 2.41
C LEU A 453 -5.54 2.99 2.99
N ALA A 454 -5.72 1.74 3.41
CA ALA A 454 -4.66 0.93 3.99
C ALA A 454 -3.57 0.58 2.97
N LEU A 455 -3.94 0.34 1.71
CA LEU A 455 -3.01 0.13 0.60
C LEU A 455 -2.15 1.38 0.35
N MET A 456 -2.78 2.56 0.29
CA MET A 456 -2.06 3.84 0.15
C MET A 456 -1.16 4.12 1.36
N ASP A 457 -1.64 3.82 2.56
CA ASP A 457 -0.87 3.95 3.81
C ASP A 457 0.34 3.00 3.84
N ALA A 458 0.23 1.83 3.18
CA ALA A 458 1.34 0.89 3.01
C ALA A 458 2.34 1.30 1.92
N GLY A 459 2.07 2.39 1.19
CA GLY A 459 2.88 2.85 0.06
C GLY A 459 2.65 2.06 -1.23
N VAL A 460 1.52 1.36 -1.36
CA VAL A 460 1.10 0.75 -2.63
C VAL A 460 0.65 1.88 -3.57
N PRO A 461 1.25 2.03 -4.76
CA PRO A 461 0.90 3.09 -5.71
C PRO A 461 -0.41 2.75 -6.45
N LEU A 462 -1.54 2.84 -5.74
CA LEU A 462 -2.86 2.69 -6.33
C LEU A 462 -3.10 3.74 -7.41
N LYS A 463 -3.72 3.34 -8.53
CA LYS A 463 -4.05 4.25 -9.65
C LYS A 463 -4.99 5.38 -9.24
N ALA A 464 -5.92 5.10 -8.31
CA ALA A 464 -6.89 6.05 -7.76
C ALA A 464 -7.43 5.55 -6.42
N HIS A 465 -8.11 6.44 -5.67
CA HIS A 465 -8.96 6.03 -4.56
C HIS A 465 -10.16 5.25 -5.06
N VAL A 466 -10.56 4.22 -4.31
CA VAL A 466 -11.77 3.45 -4.58
C VAL A 466 -12.69 3.52 -3.37
N ALA A 467 -13.92 3.98 -3.57
CA ALA A 467 -14.94 3.97 -2.53
C ALA A 467 -16.11 3.07 -2.92
N GLY A 468 -16.81 2.58 -1.90
CA GLY A 468 -18.01 1.78 -2.02
C GLY A 468 -19.21 2.41 -1.32
N ILE A 469 -20.39 2.28 -1.92
CA ILE A 469 -21.67 2.66 -1.33
C ILE A 469 -22.65 1.49 -1.44
N ALA A 470 -23.49 1.34 -0.42
CA ALA A 470 -24.62 0.44 -0.45
C ALA A 470 -25.92 1.22 -0.52
N MET A 471 -26.82 0.70 -1.32
CA MET A 471 -28.03 1.35 -1.76
C MET A 471 -29.17 0.36 -1.59
N GLY A 472 -30.35 0.89 -1.29
CA GLY A 472 -31.57 0.09 -1.19
C GLY A 472 -32.67 0.71 -2.03
N LEU A 473 -33.72 -0.07 -2.25
CA LEU A 473 -34.91 0.38 -2.93
C LEU A 473 -36.14 -0.23 -2.27
N ILE A 474 -37.16 0.60 -2.05
CA ILE A 474 -38.50 0.18 -1.66
C ILE A 474 -39.42 0.51 -2.83
N LEU A 475 -40.24 -0.45 -3.25
CA LEU A 475 -41.23 -0.36 -4.30
C LEU A 475 -42.55 -0.92 -3.78
N GLU A 476 -43.60 -0.11 -3.88
CA GLU A 476 -44.97 -0.53 -3.58
C GLU A 476 -45.90 0.07 -4.64
N ASP A 477 -46.61 -0.80 -5.35
CA ASP A 477 -47.35 -0.47 -6.56
C ASP A 477 -46.47 0.27 -7.59
N ASN A 478 -46.75 1.56 -7.81
CA ASN A 478 -46.00 2.44 -8.71
C ASN A 478 -45.15 3.49 -7.96
N ARG A 479 -45.09 3.43 -6.63
CA ARG A 479 -44.29 4.36 -5.80
C ARG A 479 -43.00 3.68 -5.40
N PHE A 480 -41.88 4.37 -5.55
CA PHE A 480 -40.59 3.86 -5.10
C PHE A 480 -39.74 4.92 -4.41
N ALA A 481 -38.84 4.47 -3.56
CA ALA A 481 -37.82 5.28 -2.91
C ALA A 481 -36.46 4.59 -3.01
N VAL A 482 -35.44 5.32 -3.51
CA VAL A 482 -34.05 4.87 -3.54
C VAL A 482 -33.33 5.38 -2.29
N LEU A 483 -32.73 4.48 -1.53
CA LEU A 483 -32.07 4.79 -0.26
C LEU A 483 -30.55 4.75 -0.42
N THR A 484 -29.89 5.85 -0.08
CA THR A 484 -28.43 5.95 -0.02
C THR A 484 -27.90 5.56 1.35
N ASP A 485 -26.83 4.77 1.37
CA ASP A 485 -26.13 4.33 2.59
C ASP A 485 -27.10 3.64 3.57
N ILE A 486 -27.62 2.49 3.13
CA ILE A 486 -28.64 1.75 3.87
C ILE A 486 -28.14 1.21 5.21
N LEU A 487 -29.06 1.18 6.17
CA LEU A 487 -28.93 0.52 7.47
C LEU A 487 -29.14 -0.98 7.35
N GLY A 488 -28.77 -1.75 8.39
CA GLY A 488 -29.07 -3.18 8.43
C GLY A 488 -30.57 -3.48 8.38
N ASP A 489 -31.39 -2.67 9.07
CA ASP A 489 -32.84 -2.81 9.06
C ASP A 489 -33.42 -2.56 7.66
N GLU A 490 -32.93 -1.53 6.96
CA GLU A 490 -33.39 -1.15 5.62
C GLU A 490 -33.00 -2.17 4.54
N ASP A 491 -31.88 -2.89 4.72
CA ASP A 491 -31.47 -4.00 3.86
C ASP A 491 -32.45 -5.19 3.97
N HIS A 492 -32.88 -5.50 5.19
CA HIS A 492 -33.83 -6.58 5.43
C HIS A 492 -35.21 -6.25 4.85
N LEU A 493 -35.64 -4.99 4.97
CA LEU A 493 -36.97 -4.52 4.60
C LEU A 493 -37.10 -4.01 3.15
N GLY A 494 -35.97 -3.76 2.49
CA GLY A 494 -35.91 -3.31 1.10
C GLY A 494 -36.18 -4.42 0.09
N ASP A 495 -36.69 -4.02 -1.07
CA ASP A 495 -37.04 -4.91 -2.19
C ASP A 495 -35.87 -5.20 -3.12
N MET A 496 -34.86 -4.35 -3.06
CA MET A 496 -33.59 -4.52 -3.74
C MET A 496 -32.48 -3.88 -2.90
N ASP A 497 -31.38 -4.59 -2.77
CA ASP A 497 -30.13 -4.06 -2.25
C ASP A 497 -29.04 -4.14 -3.33
N PHE A 498 -28.27 -3.08 -3.46
CA PHE A 498 -27.16 -3.08 -4.39
C PHE A 498 -25.97 -2.28 -3.88
N LYS A 499 -24.80 -2.69 -4.34
CA LYS A 499 -23.51 -2.22 -3.87
C LYS A 499 -22.72 -1.78 -5.09
N VAL A 500 -22.27 -0.53 -5.06
CA VAL A 500 -21.51 0.08 -6.15
C VAL A 500 -20.18 0.54 -5.59
N ALA A 501 -19.09 0.04 -6.16
CA ALA A 501 -17.75 0.49 -5.86
C ALA A 501 -17.06 1.02 -7.11
N GLY A 502 -16.17 1.98 -6.93
CA GLY A 502 -15.49 2.61 -8.06
C GLY A 502 -14.68 3.83 -7.66
N THR A 503 -14.11 4.43 -8.69
CA THR A 503 -13.32 5.66 -8.64
C THR A 503 -14.22 6.84 -9.06
N GLU A 504 -13.60 8.01 -9.24
CA GLU A 504 -14.25 9.17 -9.86
C GLU A 504 -14.59 8.94 -11.33
N THR A 505 -13.78 8.12 -12.03
CA THR A 505 -13.89 7.91 -13.48
C THR A 505 -14.88 6.81 -13.84
N GLY A 506 -15.09 5.82 -12.96
CA GLY A 506 -16.08 4.78 -13.22
C GLY A 506 -16.22 3.73 -12.12
N VAL A 507 -17.07 2.75 -12.39
CA VAL A 507 -17.41 1.61 -11.55
C VAL A 507 -16.34 0.53 -11.70
N THR A 508 -15.88 0.00 -10.58
CA THR A 508 -14.95 -1.15 -10.54
C THR A 508 -15.63 -2.44 -10.09
N ALA A 509 -16.73 -2.34 -9.34
CA ALA A 509 -17.57 -3.48 -9.01
C ALA A 509 -19.02 -3.04 -8.80
N LEU A 510 -19.96 -3.86 -9.30
CA LEU A 510 -21.39 -3.72 -9.08
C LEU A 510 -21.96 -5.08 -8.65
N GLN A 511 -22.66 -5.09 -7.52
CA GLN A 511 -23.42 -6.24 -7.02
C GLN A 511 -24.86 -5.81 -6.77
N MET A 512 -25.84 -6.57 -7.25
CA MET A 512 -27.26 -6.30 -7.06
C MET A 512 -27.95 -7.59 -6.61
N ASP A 513 -28.86 -7.48 -5.65
CA ASP A 513 -29.78 -8.52 -5.21
C ASP A 513 -31.19 -7.92 -5.22
N ILE A 514 -32.08 -8.52 -6.01
CA ILE A 514 -33.44 -8.05 -6.23
C ILE A 514 -34.39 -9.14 -5.73
N LYS A 515 -35.27 -8.79 -4.79
CA LYS A 515 -36.18 -9.73 -4.13
C LYS A 515 -37.55 -9.83 -4.80
N ILE A 516 -37.93 -8.81 -5.59
CA ILE A 516 -39.25 -8.72 -6.23
C ILE A 516 -39.16 -8.49 -7.73
N ALA A 517 -40.23 -8.79 -8.45
CA ALA A 517 -40.40 -8.34 -9.84
C ALA A 517 -40.79 -6.85 -9.90
N GLY A 518 -40.62 -6.22 -11.07
CA GLY A 518 -41.13 -4.86 -11.33
C GLY A 518 -40.09 -3.74 -11.27
N ILE A 519 -38.83 -4.04 -10.97
CA ILE A 519 -37.74 -3.07 -11.06
C ILE A 519 -37.33 -2.90 -12.52
N THR A 520 -37.73 -1.79 -13.12
CA THR A 520 -37.46 -1.50 -14.53
C THR A 520 -36.05 -0.94 -14.76
N LYS A 521 -35.62 -0.90 -16.02
CA LYS A 521 -34.35 -0.26 -16.43
C LYS A 521 -34.27 1.19 -15.96
N GLU A 522 -35.37 1.93 -16.06
CA GLU A 522 -35.45 3.34 -15.68
C GLU A 522 -35.25 3.51 -14.17
N ILE A 523 -35.84 2.63 -13.36
CA ILE A 523 -35.63 2.61 -11.91
C ILE A 523 -34.15 2.33 -11.58
N MET A 524 -33.54 1.34 -12.24
CA MET A 524 -32.11 1.03 -12.06
C MET A 524 -31.22 2.21 -12.45
N GLN A 525 -31.55 2.94 -13.52
CA GLN A 525 -30.80 4.12 -13.94
C GLN A 525 -30.84 5.23 -12.88
N VAL A 526 -32.01 5.51 -12.31
CA VAL A 526 -32.15 6.47 -11.20
C VAL A 526 -31.34 6.02 -9.99
N ALA A 527 -31.41 4.73 -9.66
CA ALA A 527 -30.71 4.16 -8.52
C ALA A 527 -29.19 4.25 -8.67
N LEU A 528 -28.64 3.92 -9.84
CA LEU A 528 -27.20 4.03 -10.14
C LEU A 528 -26.72 5.48 -10.15
N ALA A 529 -27.53 6.42 -10.65
CA ALA A 529 -27.19 7.85 -10.62
C ALA A 529 -27.07 8.35 -9.18
N GLN A 530 -28.02 8.01 -8.31
CA GLN A 530 -27.96 8.36 -6.89
C GLN A 530 -26.79 7.66 -6.17
N ALA A 531 -26.47 6.42 -6.55
CA ALA A 531 -25.30 5.70 -6.03
C ALA A 531 -23.98 6.40 -6.40
N LYS A 532 -23.87 6.91 -7.63
CA LYS A 532 -22.71 7.69 -8.07
C LYS A 532 -22.49 8.92 -7.20
N GLU A 533 -23.56 9.68 -6.92
CA GLU A 533 -23.49 10.84 -6.02
C GLU A 533 -22.98 10.46 -4.63
N GLY A 534 -23.54 9.39 -4.04
CA GLY A 534 -23.10 8.89 -2.73
C GLY A 534 -21.64 8.39 -2.73
N ARG A 535 -21.22 7.70 -3.80
CA ARG A 535 -19.84 7.22 -3.97
C ARG A 535 -18.86 8.39 -4.06
N LEU A 536 -19.15 9.41 -4.88
CA LEU A 536 -18.32 10.60 -5.03
C LEU A 536 -18.21 11.40 -3.73
N HIS A 537 -19.30 11.49 -2.96
CA HIS A 537 -19.26 12.11 -1.64
C HIS A 537 -18.27 11.40 -0.70
N ILE A 538 -18.31 10.05 -0.65
CA ILE A 538 -17.37 9.26 0.16
C ILE A 538 -15.93 9.41 -0.34
N LEU A 539 -15.72 9.37 -1.65
CA LEU A 539 -14.40 9.59 -2.26
C LEU A 539 -13.79 10.93 -1.86
N GLY A 540 -14.58 12.01 -1.90
CA GLY A 540 -14.14 13.33 -1.48
C GLY A 540 -13.65 13.33 -0.02
N LYS A 541 -14.37 12.66 0.89
CA LYS A 541 -13.93 12.49 2.28
C LYS A 541 -12.65 11.66 2.43
N MET A 542 -12.47 10.65 1.59
CA MET A 542 -11.25 9.85 1.58
C MET A 542 -10.03 10.63 1.07
N GLN A 543 -10.21 11.43 0.02
CA GLN A 543 -9.16 12.28 -0.56
C GLN A 543 -8.77 13.44 0.37
N GLU A 544 -9.74 14.01 1.09
CA GLU A 544 -9.48 14.99 2.16
C GLU A 544 -8.56 14.39 3.25
N ALA A 545 -8.74 13.11 3.59
CA ALA A 545 -7.98 12.44 4.63
C ALA A 545 -6.60 11.92 4.16
N VAL A 546 -6.51 11.46 2.91
CA VAL A 546 -5.30 10.87 2.32
C VAL A 546 -5.20 11.38 0.88
N THR A 547 -4.22 12.22 0.58
CA THR A 547 -4.08 12.83 -0.75
C THR A 547 -3.44 11.91 -1.79
N GLY A 548 -2.82 10.81 -1.36
CA GLY A 548 -2.21 9.81 -2.22
C GLY A 548 -1.45 8.73 -1.44
N ALA A 549 -0.87 7.77 -2.17
CA ALA A 549 -0.04 6.73 -1.57
C ALA A 549 1.23 7.30 -0.93
N ARG A 550 1.66 6.73 0.20
CA ARG A 550 2.96 7.07 0.80
C ARG A 550 4.08 6.77 -0.20
N THR A 551 5.04 7.67 -0.31
CA THR A 551 6.20 7.49 -1.21
C THR A 551 7.25 6.53 -0.66
N GLU A 552 7.23 6.27 0.65
CA GLU A 552 8.13 5.33 1.31
C GLU A 552 7.32 4.17 1.91
N LEU A 553 7.82 2.96 1.70
CA LEU A 553 7.30 1.76 2.36
C LEU A 553 7.66 1.77 3.85
N SER A 554 6.85 1.08 4.65
CA SER A 554 7.13 0.85 6.07
C SER A 554 8.53 0.27 6.27
N SER A 555 9.21 0.68 7.35
CA SER A 555 10.50 0.10 7.75
C SER A 555 10.41 -1.39 8.12
N PHE A 556 9.21 -1.88 8.40
CA PHE A 556 8.93 -3.29 8.66
C PHE A 556 8.58 -4.07 7.39
N ALA A 557 8.32 -3.39 6.27
CA ALA A 557 8.09 -4.04 4.99
C ALA A 557 9.41 -4.57 4.41
N PRO A 558 9.39 -5.74 3.76
CA PRO A 558 10.58 -6.23 3.08
C PRO A 558 10.97 -5.24 1.97
N ARG A 559 12.24 -4.86 1.89
CA ARG A 559 12.78 -4.11 0.75
C ARG A 559 13.20 -5.10 -0.31
N MET A 560 12.88 -4.81 -1.58
CA MET A 560 13.33 -5.62 -2.71
C MET A 560 14.38 -4.86 -3.51
N VAL A 561 15.46 -5.53 -3.85
CA VAL A 561 16.48 -5.05 -4.80
C VAL A 561 16.58 -6.07 -5.91
N THR A 562 16.47 -5.58 -7.14
CA THR A 562 16.55 -6.41 -8.33
C THR A 562 17.86 -6.15 -9.07
N LEU A 563 18.52 -7.21 -9.55
CA LEU A 563 19.68 -7.11 -10.45
C LEU A 563 19.52 -8.10 -11.61
N LYS A 564 20.13 -7.78 -12.75
CA LYS A 564 20.14 -8.66 -13.92
C LYS A 564 21.48 -9.38 -14.00
N ILE A 565 21.46 -10.69 -14.12
CA ILE A 565 22.63 -11.54 -14.38
C ILE A 565 22.49 -12.20 -15.75
N ASN A 566 23.62 -12.65 -16.32
CA ASN A 566 23.58 -13.47 -17.53
C ASN A 566 22.83 -14.79 -17.23
N PRO A 567 21.81 -15.19 -18.03
CA PRO A 567 21.09 -16.46 -17.86
C PRO A 567 21.99 -17.69 -17.71
N ASP A 568 23.14 -17.71 -18.38
CA ASP A 568 24.10 -18.83 -18.30
C ASP A 568 24.69 -19.00 -16.88
N LYS A 569 24.72 -17.92 -16.09
CA LYS A 569 25.26 -17.86 -14.73
C LYS A 569 24.24 -18.20 -13.64
N ILE A 570 22.97 -18.40 -13.99
CA ILE A 570 21.94 -18.81 -13.04
C ILE A 570 22.36 -20.09 -12.29
N ARG A 571 23.01 -21.01 -13.00
CA ARG A 571 23.51 -22.28 -12.42
C ARG A 571 24.56 -22.06 -11.33
N ASP A 572 25.39 -21.04 -11.47
CA ASP A 572 26.46 -20.73 -10.52
C ASP A 572 25.89 -20.11 -9.23
N VAL A 573 24.85 -19.28 -9.36
CA VAL A 573 24.15 -18.66 -8.21
C VAL A 573 23.28 -19.68 -7.46
N ILE A 574 22.58 -20.58 -8.17
CA ILE A 574 21.80 -21.65 -7.55
C ILE A 574 22.72 -22.69 -6.89
N GLY A 575 23.79 -23.07 -7.60
CA GLY A 575 24.69 -24.14 -7.19
C GLY A 575 24.08 -25.53 -7.35
N LYS A 576 24.90 -26.58 -7.17
CA LYS A 576 24.46 -27.97 -7.32
C LYS A 576 23.37 -28.32 -6.30
N GLY A 577 22.15 -28.54 -6.78
CA GLY A 577 20.99 -28.86 -5.93
C GLY A 577 20.49 -27.70 -5.06
N GLY A 578 20.82 -26.45 -5.42
CA GLY A 578 20.40 -25.26 -4.68
C GLY A 578 21.27 -24.95 -3.45
N SER A 579 22.45 -25.56 -3.32
CA SER A 579 23.30 -25.40 -2.13
C SER A 579 23.80 -23.97 -1.93
N VAL A 580 24.18 -23.27 -3.01
CA VAL A 580 24.76 -21.92 -2.94
C VAL A 580 23.68 -20.90 -2.60
N ILE A 581 22.54 -20.95 -3.29
CA ILE A 581 21.42 -20.04 -3.01
C ILE A 581 20.86 -20.24 -1.59
N ARG A 582 20.78 -21.49 -1.10
CA ARG A 582 20.34 -21.76 0.28
C ARG A 582 21.30 -21.16 1.31
N ALA A 583 22.60 -21.39 1.15
CA ALA A 583 23.62 -20.81 2.03
C ALA A 583 23.57 -19.27 2.00
N LEU A 584 23.43 -18.67 0.81
CA LEU A 584 23.24 -17.22 0.66
C LEU A 584 22.02 -16.73 1.43
N THR A 585 20.86 -17.36 1.25
CA THR A 585 19.62 -16.96 1.93
C THR A 585 19.70 -17.12 3.46
N GLU A 586 20.28 -18.21 3.95
CA GLU A 586 20.43 -18.48 5.39
C GLU A 586 21.42 -17.53 6.07
N GLU A 587 22.59 -17.31 5.46
CA GLU A 587 23.64 -16.47 6.05
C GLU A 587 23.32 -14.98 6.01
N THR A 588 22.59 -14.51 4.99
CA THR A 588 22.25 -13.10 4.82
C THR A 588 20.86 -12.73 5.36
N GLY A 589 20.04 -13.72 5.70
CA GLY A 589 18.64 -13.50 6.09
C GLY A 589 17.80 -12.86 4.98
N THR A 590 18.10 -13.20 3.72
CA THR A 590 17.39 -12.69 2.53
C THR A 590 16.59 -13.79 1.86
N THR A 591 15.55 -13.39 1.12
CA THR A 591 14.83 -14.24 0.17
C THR A 591 15.31 -13.87 -1.23
N ILE A 592 15.76 -14.85 -2.01
CA ILE A 592 16.30 -14.63 -3.35
C ILE A 592 15.45 -15.41 -4.36
N ASP A 593 14.80 -14.71 -5.28
CA ASP A 593 14.08 -15.29 -6.42
C ASP A 593 14.87 -15.02 -7.70
N ILE A 594 15.07 -16.06 -8.53
CA ILE A 594 15.79 -15.95 -9.80
C ILE A 594 14.84 -16.42 -10.91
N SER A 595 14.59 -15.54 -11.85
CA SER A 595 13.80 -15.85 -13.05
C SER A 595 14.68 -16.42 -14.18
N GLU A 596 14.07 -17.15 -15.10
CA GLU A 596 14.77 -17.83 -16.20
C GLU A 596 15.49 -16.87 -17.15
N ASP A 597 15.03 -15.63 -17.22
CA ASP A 597 15.65 -14.59 -18.04
C ASP A 597 16.89 -13.96 -17.38
N GLY A 598 17.25 -14.38 -16.16
CA GLY A 598 18.37 -13.85 -15.38
C GLY A 598 18.04 -12.67 -14.47
N MET A 599 16.76 -12.31 -14.27
CA MET A 599 16.41 -11.31 -13.24
C MET A 599 16.46 -11.95 -11.84
N VAL A 600 17.27 -11.40 -10.95
CA VAL A 600 17.42 -11.80 -9.55
C VAL A 600 16.76 -10.75 -8.66
N THR A 601 15.81 -11.16 -7.83
CA THR A 601 15.14 -10.31 -6.82
C THR A 601 15.57 -10.74 -5.43
N ILE A 602 16.22 -9.84 -4.69
CA ILE A 602 16.66 -10.04 -3.31
C ILE A 602 15.75 -9.25 -2.38
N ALA A 603 15.11 -9.90 -1.43
CA ALA A 603 14.20 -9.28 -0.48
C ALA A 603 14.63 -9.52 0.97
N SER A 604 14.61 -8.48 1.80
CA SER A 604 14.77 -8.60 3.26
C SER A 604 14.31 -7.31 3.97
N THR A 605 14.07 -7.39 5.27
CA THR A 605 13.91 -6.20 6.12
C THR A 605 15.25 -5.59 6.53
N SER A 606 16.36 -6.33 6.39
CA SER A 606 17.72 -5.85 6.66
C SER A 606 18.38 -5.30 5.39
N SER A 607 18.73 -4.02 5.41
CA SER A 607 19.47 -3.40 4.29
C SER A 607 20.90 -3.95 4.16
N GLU A 608 21.53 -4.34 5.28
CA GLU A 608 22.86 -4.96 5.30
C GLU A 608 22.82 -6.37 4.67
N GLY A 609 21.79 -7.16 4.99
CA GLY A 609 21.59 -8.49 4.42
C GLY A 609 21.42 -8.44 2.90
N ILE A 610 20.64 -7.49 2.40
CA ILE A 610 20.46 -7.27 0.96
C ILE A 610 21.78 -6.89 0.28
N ALA A 611 22.53 -5.95 0.86
CA ALA A 611 23.81 -5.50 0.29
C ALA A 611 24.83 -6.65 0.20
N GLU A 612 24.91 -7.48 1.24
CA GLU A 612 25.82 -8.62 1.27
C GLU A 612 25.39 -9.73 0.29
N ALA A 613 24.10 -10.05 0.23
CA ALA A 613 23.57 -11.01 -0.74
C ALA A 613 23.85 -10.55 -2.18
N LYS A 614 23.59 -9.27 -2.47
CA LYS A 614 23.86 -8.67 -3.78
C LYS A 614 25.34 -8.77 -4.14
N ARG A 615 26.24 -8.34 -3.24
CA ARG A 615 27.69 -8.40 -3.43
C ARG A 615 28.19 -9.80 -3.75
N ARG A 616 27.67 -10.81 -3.04
CA ARG A 616 28.05 -12.22 -3.28
C ARG A 616 27.51 -12.74 -4.62
N ILE A 617 26.27 -12.41 -4.99
CA ILE A 617 25.71 -12.78 -6.30
C ILE A 617 26.51 -12.12 -7.42
N GLU A 618 26.87 -10.83 -7.28
CA GLU A 618 27.75 -10.14 -8.23
C GLU A 618 29.08 -10.86 -8.36
N ASN A 619 29.76 -11.19 -7.25
CA ASN A 619 31.01 -11.94 -7.26
C ASN A 619 30.91 -13.32 -7.95
N LEU A 620 29.78 -14.02 -7.81
CA LEU A 620 29.53 -15.30 -8.49
C LEU A 620 29.28 -15.13 -9.99
N THR A 621 28.85 -13.94 -10.42
CA THR A 621 28.41 -13.66 -11.79
C THR A 621 29.41 -12.79 -12.57
N VAL A 622 30.48 -12.30 -11.92
CA VAL A 622 31.57 -11.57 -12.59
C VAL A 622 32.23 -12.46 -13.65
N ASP A 623 32.25 -11.96 -14.88
CA ASP A 623 33.04 -12.56 -15.96
C ASP A 623 34.48 -12.02 -15.96
N VAL A 624 35.41 -12.92 -16.27
CA VAL A 624 36.82 -12.58 -16.45
C VAL A 624 36.97 -11.86 -17.80
N SER A 625 37.27 -10.57 -17.76
CA SER A 625 37.38 -9.72 -18.95
C SER A 625 38.81 -9.65 -19.45
N VAL A 626 39.02 -9.90 -20.75
CA VAL A 626 40.32 -9.72 -21.39
C VAL A 626 40.71 -8.24 -21.35
N GLY A 627 41.90 -7.95 -20.83
CA GLY A 627 42.43 -6.61 -20.65
C GLY A 627 42.27 -6.04 -19.23
N GLN A 628 41.51 -6.67 -18.35
CA GLN A 628 41.36 -6.24 -16.96
C GLN A 628 42.50 -6.77 -16.07
N ILE A 629 42.93 -5.95 -15.10
CA ILE A 629 43.95 -6.31 -14.11
C ILE A 629 43.24 -6.86 -12.88
N TYR A 630 43.69 -8.03 -12.42
CA TYR A 630 43.21 -8.70 -11.22
C TYR A 630 44.36 -8.90 -10.24
N GLU A 631 44.08 -8.77 -8.96
CA GLU A 631 45.00 -9.17 -7.90
C GLU A 631 44.72 -10.63 -7.55
N GLY A 632 45.70 -11.51 -7.77
CA GLY A 632 45.53 -12.94 -7.63
C GLY A 632 46.63 -13.61 -6.82
N THR A 633 46.29 -14.72 -6.17
CA THR A 633 47.25 -15.47 -5.34
C THR A 633 47.84 -16.63 -6.14
N VAL A 634 49.17 -16.75 -6.12
CA VAL A 634 49.89 -17.87 -6.76
C VAL A 634 49.56 -19.16 -6.01
N LEU A 635 48.80 -20.05 -6.65
CA LEU A 635 48.44 -21.35 -6.09
C LEU A 635 49.56 -22.37 -6.25
N LYS A 636 50.21 -22.38 -7.42
CA LYS A 636 51.21 -23.39 -7.76
C LYS A 636 52.23 -22.87 -8.76
N LEU A 637 53.50 -23.21 -8.54
CA LEU A 637 54.58 -22.95 -9.50
C LEU A 637 54.77 -24.16 -10.43
N LEU A 638 55.04 -23.89 -11.71
CA LEU A 638 55.36 -24.86 -12.76
C LEU A 638 56.66 -24.43 -13.45
N ASP A 639 57.36 -25.37 -14.08
CA ASP A 639 58.64 -25.08 -14.76
C ASP A 639 58.53 -24.00 -15.85
N PHE A 640 57.32 -23.79 -16.39
CA PHE A 640 57.03 -22.84 -17.48
C PHE A 640 56.08 -21.71 -17.09
N GLY A 641 55.69 -21.59 -15.81
CA GLY A 641 54.80 -20.50 -15.35
C GLY A 641 54.24 -20.70 -13.95
N ALA A 642 53.21 -19.94 -13.59
CA ALA A 642 52.50 -20.03 -12.32
C ALA A 642 50.98 -20.09 -12.54
N ILE A 643 50.29 -20.88 -11.73
CA ILE A 643 48.82 -20.87 -11.66
C ILE A 643 48.41 -19.85 -10.61
N VAL A 644 47.63 -18.85 -11.02
CA VAL A 644 47.19 -17.74 -10.18
C VAL A 644 45.67 -17.76 -10.09
N ASN A 645 45.13 -17.79 -8.88
CA ASN A 645 43.68 -17.66 -8.66
C ASN A 645 43.32 -16.18 -8.73
N ILE A 646 42.50 -15.79 -9.72
CA ILE A 646 42.10 -14.39 -9.95
C ILE A 646 40.69 -14.09 -9.45
N LEU A 647 39.83 -15.11 -9.39
CA LEU A 647 38.49 -15.07 -8.81
C LEU A 647 38.17 -16.46 -8.20
N PRO A 648 37.24 -16.56 -7.24
CA PRO A 648 36.83 -17.85 -6.67
C PRO A 648 36.44 -18.87 -7.77
N GLY A 649 37.18 -19.98 -7.86
CA GLY A 649 36.95 -21.03 -8.87
C GLY A 649 37.46 -20.72 -10.28
N ARG A 650 38.17 -19.61 -10.50
CA ARG A 650 38.76 -19.21 -11.78
C ARG A 650 40.27 -19.02 -11.64
N ASP A 651 40.99 -19.95 -12.25
CA ASP A 651 42.46 -19.95 -12.28
C ASP A 651 42.97 -19.51 -13.66
N GLY A 652 44.05 -18.74 -13.66
CA GLY A 652 44.75 -18.34 -14.87
C GLY A 652 46.21 -18.77 -14.85
N LEU A 653 46.76 -19.03 -16.04
CA LEU A 653 48.17 -19.37 -16.23
C LEU A 653 48.98 -18.10 -16.54
N LEU A 654 49.89 -17.75 -15.64
CA LEU A 654 50.92 -16.74 -15.86
C LEU A 654 52.18 -17.43 -16.42
N HIS A 655 52.40 -17.33 -17.72
CA HIS A 655 53.54 -17.98 -18.38
C HIS A 655 54.87 -17.28 -18.03
N ILE A 656 55.99 -18.01 -17.99
CA ILE A 656 57.31 -17.46 -17.59
C ILE A 656 57.74 -16.23 -18.41
N SER A 657 57.35 -16.16 -19.68
CA SER A 657 57.63 -15.02 -20.58
C SER A 657 56.83 -13.75 -20.26
N GLU A 658 55.78 -13.88 -19.45
CA GLU A 658 54.81 -12.82 -19.12
C GLU A 658 54.94 -12.34 -17.66
N ILE A 659 55.98 -12.77 -16.95
CA ILE A 659 56.23 -12.38 -15.54
C ILE A 659 56.95 -11.04 -15.42
N ALA A 660 57.95 -10.76 -16.28
CA ALA A 660 58.74 -9.54 -16.23
C ALA A 660 59.29 -9.12 -17.62
N ASN A 661 59.80 -7.89 -17.72
CA ASN A 661 60.41 -7.35 -18.95
C ASN A 661 61.81 -7.89 -19.26
N GLU A 662 62.48 -8.48 -18.27
CA GLU A 662 63.79 -9.11 -18.42
C GLU A 662 63.68 -10.64 -18.54
N ARG A 663 64.73 -11.28 -19.07
CA ARG A 663 64.75 -12.73 -19.24
C ARG A 663 65.02 -13.43 -17.91
N ILE A 664 64.00 -14.11 -17.40
CA ILE A 664 64.06 -14.93 -16.18
C ILE A 664 64.50 -16.35 -16.54
N LYS A 665 65.34 -16.98 -15.69
CA LYS A 665 65.79 -18.38 -15.89
C LYS A 665 64.81 -19.37 -15.29
N GLU A 666 64.30 -19.10 -14.07
CA GLU A 666 63.34 -19.96 -13.38
C GLU A 666 62.21 -19.13 -12.73
N VAL A 667 60.98 -19.66 -12.71
CA VAL A 667 59.79 -18.94 -12.20
C VAL A 667 59.93 -18.56 -10.71
N SER A 668 60.63 -19.40 -9.95
CA SER A 668 60.97 -19.21 -8.52
C SER A 668 61.82 -17.97 -8.23
N ASP A 669 62.49 -17.41 -9.24
CA ASP A 669 63.29 -16.19 -9.10
C ASP A 669 62.43 -14.96 -8.74
N ARG A 670 61.14 -14.98 -9.10
CA ARG A 670 60.22 -13.83 -8.95
C ARG A 670 58.91 -14.16 -8.24
N LEU A 671 58.49 -15.42 -8.21
CA LEU A 671 57.21 -15.85 -7.66
C LEU A 671 57.38 -16.94 -6.61
N LYS A 672 56.56 -16.89 -5.56
CA LYS A 672 56.43 -17.93 -4.53
C LYS A 672 54.98 -18.39 -4.42
N GLU A 673 54.76 -19.67 -4.08
CA GLU A 673 53.42 -20.14 -3.76
C GLU A 673 52.86 -19.39 -2.55
N GLY A 674 51.60 -18.97 -2.63
CA GLY A 674 50.94 -18.10 -1.66
C GLY A 674 51.23 -16.60 -1.83
N GLN A 675 52.08 -16.19 -2.78
CA GLN A 675 52.34 -14.77 -3.07
C GLN A 675 51.17 -14.15 -3.83
N THR A 676 50.74 -12.96 -3.41
CA THR A 676 49.77 -12.14 -4.14
C THR A 676 50.46 -11.34 -5.24
N VAL A 677 49.90 -11.34 -6.45
CA VAL A 677 50.46 -10.68 -7.63
C VAL A 677 49.37 -10.02 -8.47
N GLU A 678 49.66 -8.82 -9.00
CA GLU A 678 48.80 -8.16 -9.99
C GLU A 678 49.06 -8.73 -11.39
N VAL A 679 47.99 -9.16 -12.06
CA VAL A 679 48.05 -9.84 -13.35
C VAL A 679 46.94 -9.34 -14.28
N LYS A 680 47.29 -8.99 -15.51
CA LYS A 680 46.34 -8.63 -16.56
C LYS A 680 45.91 -9.87 -17.32
N VAL A 681 44.61 -10.04 -17.57
CA VAL A 681 44.12 -11.12 -18.45
C VAL A 681 44.43 -10.75 -19.89
N ILE A 682 45.26 -11.53 -20.56
CA ILE A 682 45.69 -11.25 -21.94
C ILE A 682 44.87 -12.02 -22.98
N GLN A 683 44.34 -13.18 -22.63
CA GLN A 683 43.58 -14.02 -23.54
C GLN A 683 42.73 -15.03 -22.76
N THR A 684 41.54 -15.33 -23.28
CA THR A 684 40.70 -16.45 -22.85
C THR A 684 40.48 -17.38 -24.04
N ASP A 685 40.60 -18.70 -23.84
CA ASP A 685 40.32 -19.69 -24.90
C ASP A 685 38.89 -20.24 -24.83
N GLU A 686 38.42 -20.87 -25.92
CA GLU A 686 37.07 -21.48 -26.01
C GLU A 686 36.85 -22.62 -24.99
N LYS A 687 37.90 -23.08 -24.31
CA LYS A 687 37.85 -24.12 -23.27
C LYS A 687 37.90 -23.54 -21.84
N GLY A 688 37.78 -22.21 -21.69
CA GLY A 688 37.72 -21.53 -20.41
C GLY A 688 39.06 -21.31 -19.70
N ARG A 689 40.19 -21.55 -20.38
CA ARG A 689 41.52 -21.31 -19.80
C ARG A 689 41.90 -19.85 -19.97
N VAL A 690 42.34 -19.23 -18.87
CA VAL A 690 42.70 -17.82 -18.80
C VAL A 690 44.21 -17.68 -18.86
N ARG A 691 44.73 -16.85 -19.76
CA ARG A 691 46.15 -16.48 -19.81
C ARG A 691 46.36 -15.12 -19.17
N LEU A 692 47.40 -15.03 -18.35
CA LEU A 692 47.72 -13.88 -17.51
C LEU A 692 49.08 -13.29 -17.87
N SER A 693 49.25 -11.98 -17.65
CA SER A 693 50.51 -11.27 -17.80
C SER A 693 50.71 -10.23 -16.70
N ALA A 694 51.77 -10.38 -15.91
CA ALA A 694 52.25 -9.36 -14.99
C ALA A 694 53.12 -8.32 -15.73
N LYS A 695 53.79 -8.75 -16.80
CA LYS A 695 54.57 -7.91 -17.71
C LYS A 695 53.71 -6.83 -18.37
N ALA A 696 52.48 -7.17 -18.79
CA ALA A 696 51.55 -6.20 -19.36
C ALA A 696 51.14 -5.12 -18.36
N VAL A 697 51.01 -5.45 -17.07
CA VAL A 697 50.75 -4.48 -15.99
C VAL A 697 51.94 -3.53 -15.82
N ILE A 698 53.17 -4.06 -15.86
CA ILE A 698 54.40 -3.26 -15.78
C ILE A 698 54.55 -2.31 -16.98
N ASN A 699 54.15 -2.76 -18.17
CA ASN A 699 54.23 -1.96 -19.40
C ASN A 699 53.12 -0.92 -19.50
N ASP A 700 51.90 -1.21 -19.02
CA ASP A 700 50.84 -0.20 -18.91
C ASP A 700 51.22 0.91 -17.91
N ARG A 701 52.03 0.60 -16.89
CA ARG A 701 52.54 1.57 -15.90
C ARG A 701 53.72 2.42 -16.40
N ASN A 702 54.36 2.07 -17.53
CA ASN A 702 55.47 2.82 -18.14
C ASN A 702 55.31 2.99 -19.66
N PRO A 703 54.55 3.99 -20.14
CA PRO A 703 54.62 4.43 -21.52
C PRO A 703 55.52 5.67 -21.67
N VAL A 704 56.42 5.60 -22.65
CA VAL A 704 57.10 6.74 -23.27
C VAL A 704 56.04 7.72 -23.79
N MET A 705 56.22 9.01 -23.51
CA MET A 705 55.39 10.10 -23.99
C MET A 705 55.41 10.22 -25.52
N GLU A 706 54.24 10.12 -26.15
CA GLU A 706 53.81 10.96 -27.27
C GLU A 706 52.28 10.92 -27.41
N GLU A 707 51.72 12.02 -27.88
CA GLU A 707 50.38 12.57 -27.61
C GLU A 707 49.18 11.79 -28.18
N ALA A 708 48.11 11.70 -27.39
CA ALA A 708 46.82 12.35 -27.68
C ALA A 708 45.77 11.97 -26.61
N SER A 709 45.49 12.89 -25.68
CA SER A 709 44.28 12.89 -24.86
C SER A 709 43.77 14.33 -24.75
N PRO A 710 42.46 14.56 -24.68
CA PRO A 710 41.86 15.88 -24.85
C PRO A 710 42.33 16.79 -23.72
N THR A 711 42.67 18.02 -24.07
CA THR A 711 42.95 19.12 -23.15
C THR A 711 41.86 19.20 -22.08
N MET A 712 42.20 18.83 -20.84
CA MET A 712 41.46 19.26 -19.66
C MET A 712 42.02 20.62 -19.27
N GLU A 713 41.18 21.65 -19.26
CA GLU A 713 41.54 22.93 -18.66
C GLU A 713 41.78 22.72 -17.15
N PRO A 714 42.98 23.05 -16.62
CA PRO A 714 43.19 23.07 -15.17
C PRO A 714 42.37 24.20 -14.55
N MET A 715 41.73 23.95 -13.40
CA MET A 715 41.03 24.98 -12.61
C MET A 715 42.05 25.89 -11.91
N ASP A 716 41.86 27.20 -12.00
CA ASP A 716 42.70 28.21 -11.33
C ASP A 716 41.77 29.21 -10.59
N PRO A 717 41.74 29.24 -9.24
CA PRO A 717 42.71 28.64 -8.33
C PRO A 717 42.55 27.14 -8.09
N ILE A 718 43.71 26.50 -7.83
CA ILE A 718 43.84 25.05 -7.58
C ILE A 718 42.97 24.61 -6.38
N PRO A 719 42.07 23.61 -6.55
CA PRO A 719 41.18 23.13 -5.50
C PRO A 719 41.89 22.55 -4.27
N ILE A 720 41.22 22.59 -3.11
CA ILE A 720 41.71 22.03 -1.85
C ILE A 720 41.09 20.65 -1.61
N ALA A 721 41.91 19.61 -1.51
CA ALA A 721 41.49 18.26 -1.18
C ALA A 721 42.03 17.79 0.17
N ILE A 722 41.42 16.72 0.69
CA ILE A 722 41.92 15.96 1.84
C ILE A 722 42.84 14.87 1.29
N THR A 723 44.17 15.04 1.38
CA THR A 723 45.13 14.08 0.81
C THR A 723 45.29 12.82 1.67
N THR A 724 45.02 12.94 2.96
CA THR A 724 44.94 11.85 3.93
C THR A 724 44.07 12.29 5.10
N TYR A 725 43.52 11.36 5.89
CA TYR A 725 42.82 11.73 7.12
C TYR A 725 43.81 12.17 8.19
N GLY A 726 43.55 13.29 8.85
CA GLY A 726 44.48 13.83 9.85
C GLY A 726 44.14 15.24 10.32
N ALA A 727 45.13 15.93 10.88
CA ALA A 727 45.08 17.32 11.35
C ALA A 727 44.93 18.32 10.16
N PRO A 728 44.66 19.62 10.38
CA PRO A 728 44.30 20.54 9.28
C PRO A 728 45.31 20.64 8.13
N GLU A 729 46.57 20.29 8.34
CA GLU A 729 47.67 20.32 7.36
C GLU A 729 47.50 19.31 6.20
N VAL A 730 46.54 18.38 6.32
CA VAL A 730 46.18 17.45 5.24
C VAL A 730 45.33 18.08 4.14
N LEU A 731 44.84 19.30 4.36
CA LEU A 731 44.18 20.11 3.33
C LEU A 731 45.24 20.72 2.42
N GLN A 732 45.37 20.19 1.21
CA GLN A 732 46.39 20.60 0.26
C GLN A 732 45.76 20.94 -1.09
N GLN A 733 46.43 21.84 -1.81
CA GLN A 733 46.11 22.14 -3.20
C GLN A 733 46.42 20.91 -4.05
N VAL A 734 45.44 20.44 -4.82
CA VAL A 734 45.60 19.33 -5.75
C VAL A 734 45.04 19.71 -7.11
N GLU A 735 45.68 19.22 -8.17
CA GLU A 735 45.11 19.27 -9.51
C GLU A 735 43.93 18.30 -9.59
N CYS A 736 42.76 18.80 -9.97
CA CYS A 736 41.61 17.97 -10.27
C CYS A 736 40.84 18.49 -11.48
N ALA A 737 40.13 17.59 -12.14
CA ALA A 737 39.30 17.93 -13.29
C ALA A 737 38.06 18.71 -12.86
N ARG A 738 37.61 19.62 -13.74
CA ARG A 738 36.35 20.34 -13.57
C ARG A 738 35.19 19.33 -13.40
N PRO A 739 34.23 19.56 -12.48
CA PRO A 739 33.13 18.63 -12.26
C PRO A 739 32.31 18.38 -13.54
N VAL A 740 31.97 17.12 -13.80
CA VAL A 740 31.08 16.73 -14.89
C VAL A 740 29.63 16.76 -14.38
N LEU A 741 28.79 17.56 -15.03
CA LEU A 741 27.39 17.73 -14.63
C LEU A 741 26.56 16.47 -14.88
N GLN A 742 25.78 16.08 -13.87
CA GLN A 742 24.71 15.10 -14.03
C GLN A 742 23.41 15.77 -14.49
N PRO A 743 22.44 15.01 -15.04
CA PRO A 743 21.12 15.55 -15.36
C PRO A 743 20.47 16.23 -14.13
N GLY A 744 20.00 17.46 -14.30
CA GLY A 744 19.41 18.24 -13.19
C GLY A 744 20.40 19.08 -12.38
N GLU A 745 21.69 19.09 -12.75
CA GLU A 745 22.71 19.90 -12.09
C GLU A 745 23.11 21.14 -12.91
N VAL A 746 23.59 22.14 -12.17
CA VAL A 746 24.22 23.35 -12.70
C VAL A 746 25.65 23.42 -12.19
N LEU A 747 26.52 24.03 -12.98
CA LEU A 747 27.87 24.36 -12.56
C LEU A 747 27.91 25.80 -12.07
N ILE A 748 28.38 25.98 -10.84
CA ILE A 748 28.54 27.27 -10.18
C ILE A 748 30.02 27.59 -10.15
N ARG A 749 30.42 28.76 -10.69
CA ARG A 749 31.73 29.35 -10.43
C ARG A 749 31.69 29.98 -9.04
N VAL A 750 32.38 29.35 -8.11
CA VAL A 750 32.31 29.65 -6.69
C VAL A 750 33.05 30.94 -6.38
N SER A 751 32.43 31.81 -5.59
CA SER A 751 33.03 33.06 -5.09
C SER A 751 33.22 33.04 -3.58
N ALA A 752 32.41 32.26 -2.87
CA ALA A 752 32.53 32.04 -1.43
C ALA A 752 31.97 30.67 -1.04
N ALA A 753 32.50 30.10 0.05
CA ALA A 753 32.07 28.83 0.62
C ALA A 753 32.12 28.88 2.14
N GLY A 754 31.17 28.21 2.80
CA GLY A 754 31.15 28.13 4.26
C GLY A 754 31.93 26.92 4.77
N VAL A 755 32.71 27.13 5.84
CA VAL A 755 33.31 26.04 6.60
C VAL A 755 32.29 25.53 7.62
N ASN A 756 32.12 24.20 7.68
CA ASN A 756 31.15 23.53 8.53
C ASN A 756 31.78 22.39 9.32
N ARG A 757 31.19 22.03 10.47
CA ARG A 757 31.70 20.94 11.32
C ARG A 757 31.78 19.58 10.58
N PRO A 758 30.83 19.24 9.69
CA PRO A 758 30.97 18.07 8.82
C PRO A 758 32.20 18.09 7.90
N ASP A 759 32.72 19.25 7.48
CA ASP A 759 33.96 19.32 6.68
C ASP A 759 35.17 18.82 7.50
N LEU A 760 35.21 19.16 8.80
CA LEU A 760 36.23 18.68 9.73
C LEU A 760 36.08 17.17 9.99
N LEU A 761 34.83 16.69 10.11
CA LEU A 761 34.58 15.26 10.27
C LEU A 761 34.96 14.47 9.01
N GLN A 762 34.74 15.03 7.81
CA GLN A 762 35.18 14.44 6.55
C GLN A 762 36.71 14.39 6.49
N ARG A 763 37.40 15.50 6.84
CA ARG A 763 38.87 15.57 6.93
C ARG A 763 39.47 14.55 7.90
N THR A 764 38.77 14.23 8.97
CA THR A 764 39.26 13.25 9.97
C THR A 764 38.78 11.82 9.70
N GLY A 765 38.08 11.56 8.60
CA GLY A 765 37.61 10.22 8.21
C GLY A 765 36.33 9.75 8.91
N HIS A 766 35.62 10.63 9.62
CA HIS A 766 34.42 10.31 10.38
C HIS A 766 33.11 10.71 9.67
N TYR A 767 33.18 11.29 8.47
CA TYR A 767 32.02 11.73 7.71
C TYR A 767 32.27 11.68 6.19
N ALA A 768 32.38 10.45 5.67
CA ALA A 768 32.63 10.22 4.26
C ALA A 768 31.54 10.85 3.36
N PRO A 769 31.90 11.36 2.16
CA PRO A 769 30.92 11.80 1.17
C PRO A 769 30.08 10.61 0.68
N PRO A 770 28.80 10.82 0.33
CA PRO A 770 27.96 9.77 -0.21
C PRO A 770 28.46 9.33 -1.61
N PRO A 771 28.14 8.09 -2.05
CA PRO A 771 28.54 7.60 -3.36
C PRO A 771 28.13 8.57 -4.48
N GLY A 772 29.08 8.91 -5.35
CA GLY A 772 28.87 9.83 -6.49
C GLY A 772 29.01 11.31 -6.17
N ALA A 773 29.16 11.71 -4.91
CA ALA A 773 29.50 13.09 -4.55
C ALA A 773 31.01 13.35 -4.67
N SER A 774 31.38 14.62 -4.87
CA SER A 774 32.78 15.04 -4.88
C SER A 774 33.49 14.69 -3.58
N GLU A 775 34.71 14.14 -3.68
CA GLU A 775 35.57 13.85 -2.53
C GLU A 775 36.15 15.13 -1.89
N LEU A 776 36.17 16.24 -2.65
CA LEU A 776 36.58 17.54 -2.12
C LEU A 776 35.60 18.01 -1.02
N PRO A 777 36.12 18.63 0.05
CA PRO A 777 35.30 19.23 1.11
C PRO A 777 34.49 20.45 0.60
N GLY A 778 33.57 20.93 1.44
CA GLY A 778 32.74 22.10 1.15
C GLY A 778 31.29 21.72 0.86
N LEU A 779 30.43 22.05 1.82
CA LEU A 779 29.00 21.70 1.82
C LEU A 779 28.06 22.81 1.37
N GLU A 780 28.57 24.03 1.20
CA GLU A 780 27.76 25.16 0.75
C GLU A 780 28.64 26.17 0.03
N VAL A 781 28.04 26.83 -0.96
CA VAL A 781 28.70 27.84 -1.79
C VAL A 781 27.76 28.97 -2.14
N ALA A 782 28.33 30.09 -2.57
CA ALA A 782 27.67 31.06 -3.43
C ALA A 782 28.57 31.46 -4.59
N GLY A 783 27.96 31.82 -5.71
CA GLY A 783 28.66 32.18 -6.93
C GLY A 783 27.72 32.33 -8.12
N GLU A 784 28.27 32.27 -9.32
CA GLU A 784 27.55 32.49 -10.58
C GLU A 784 27.33 31.18 -11.33
N ILE A 785 26.11 30.96 -11.85
CA ILE A 785 25.84 29.83 -12.74
C ILE A 785 26.52 30.02 -14.08
N VAL A 786 27.45 29.13 -14.45
CA VAL A 786 28.20 29.21 -15.71
C VAL A 786 27.77 28.16 -16.75
N GLU A 787 27.11 27.08 -16.31
CA GLU A 787 26.71 25.94 -17.15
C GLU A 787 25.56 25.14 -16.51
N GLY A 788 24.78 24.40 -17.30
CA GLY A 788 23.71 23.50 -16.85
C GLY A 788 22.47 23.53 -17.74
N ASP A 789 21.71 22.43 -17.78
CA ASP A 789 20.41 22.39 -18.44
C ASP A 789 19.37 23.03 -17.53
N LEU A 790 19.03 24.29 -17.81
CA LEU A 790 18.09 25.09 -17.04
C LEU A 790 16.66 25.08 -17.62
N GLN A 791 16.45 24.38 -18.76
CA GLN A 791 15.20 24.42 -19.52
C GLN A 791 14.34 23.16 -19.34
N HIS A 792 14.94 22.01 -19.02
CA HIS A 792 14.24 20.71 -18.92
C HIS A 792 14.32 20.06 -17.53
N VAL A 793 14.41 20.88 -16.48
CA VAL A 793 14.64 20.45 -15.09
C VAL A 793 13.75 21.26 -14.13
N ASP A 794 13.59 20.80 -12.89
CA ASP A 794 12.85 21.50 -11.81
C ASP A 794 13.59 22.79 -11.38
N ASN A 795 13.52 23.82 -12.21
CA ASN A 795 14.10 25.14 -12.02
C ASN A 795 13.07 26.10 -11.39
N HIS A 796 12.78 25.92 -10.11
CA HIS A 796 11.71 26.64 -9.38
C HIS A 796 11.81 28.18 -9.50
N TRP A 797 13.01 28.71 -9.63
CA TRP A 797 13.27 30.16 -9.62
C TRP A 797 13.59 30.74 -10.99
N GLN A 798 13.41 29.94 -12.06
CA GLN A 798 13.72 30.34 -13.44
C GLN A 798 15.16 30.88 -13.60
N LEU A 799 16.09 30.26 -12.88
CA LEU A 799 17.51 30.59 -12.90
C LEU A 799 18.07 30.46 -14.32
N LYS A 800 18.99 31.36 -14.65
CA LYS A 800 19.67 31.45 -15.94
C LYS A 800 21.18 31.45 -15.74
N LYS A 801 21.91 31.09 -16.79
CA LYS A 801 23.35 31.31 -16.84
C LYS A 801 23.65 32.79 -16.60
N GLY A 802 24.58 33.08 -15.71
CA GLY A 802 24.90 34.44 -15.22
C GLY A 802 24.21 34.84 -13.92
N ASP A 803 23.21 34.07 -13.45
CA ASP A 803 22.55 34.38 -12.18
C ASP A 803 23.45 34.03 -10.99
N ARG A 804 23.40 34.89 -9.96
CA ARG A 804 24.06 34.65 -8.67
C ARG A 804 23.17 33.80 -7.77
N VAL A 805 23.72 32.69 -7.27
CA VAL A 805 23.02 31.74 -6.41
C VAL A 805 23.85 31.35 -5.20
N CYS A 806 23.18 30.94 -4.12
CA CYS A 806 23.78 30.12 -3.08
C CYS A 806 23.17 28.72 -3.10
N ALA A 807 23.98 27.70 -2.84
CA ALA A 807 23.58 26.31 -3.00
C ALA A 807 24.10 25.44 -1.87
N LEU A 808 23.25 24.47 -1.49
CA LEU A 808 23.63 23.35 -0.64
C LEU A 808 24.29 22.27 -1.52
N LEU A 809 25.45 21.79 -1.09
CA LEU A 809 26.24 20.80 -1.81
C LEU A 809 26.29 19.45 -1.06
N GLN A 810 26.70 18.40 -1.75
CA GLN A 810 27.07 17.12 -1.13
C GLN A 810 28.59 17.06 -0.82
N GLY A 811 29.37 17.92 -1.47
CA GLY A 811 30.84 18.04 -1.47
C GLY A 811 31.26 18.87 -2.69
N GLY A 812 32.52 19.28 -2.79
CA GLY A 812 33.02 20.05 -3.95
C GLY A 812 33.12 21.56 -3.78
N GLY A 813 32.71 22.10 -2.63
CA GLY A 813 32.68 23.55 -2.43
C GLY A 813 34.06 24.23 -2.31
N TYR A 814 35.15 23.49 -2.08
CA TYR A 814 36.51 24.04 -1.96
C TYR A 814 37.27 24.00 -3.30
N ALA A 815 36.57 24.37 -4.38
CA ALA A 815 37.08 24.42 -5.74
C ALA A 815 36.51 25.65 -6.48
N GLU A 816 37.18 26.11 -7.54
CA GLU A 816 36.68 27.19 -8.40
C GLU A 816 35.29 26.89 -8.99
N PHE A 817 35.02 25.61 -9.31
CA PHE A 817 33.72 25.18 -9.82
C PHE A 817 33.11 24.08 -8.95
N ALA A 818 31.82 24.22 -8.65
CA ALA A 818 31.04 23.22 -7.92
C ALA A 818 29.78 22.84 -8.71
N ALA A 819 29.52 21.54 -8.81
CA ALA A 819 28.25 21.02 -9.33
C ALA A 819 27.20 21.02 -8.21
N ALA A 820 26.01 21.54 -8.51
CA ALA A 820 24.90 21.58 -7.57
C ALA A 820 23.59 21.20 -8.28
N PRO A 821 22.72 20.40 -7.66
CA PRO A 821 21.37 20.21 -8.16
C PRO A 821 20.64 21.56 -8.27
N VAL A 822 20.07 21.86 -9.43
CA VAL A 822 19.40 23.16 -9.69
C VAL A 822 18.32 23.48 -8.66
N ALA A 823 17.58 22.45 -8.22
CA ALA A 823 16.50 22.59 -7.26
C ALA A 823 16.96 22.95 -5.84
N GLN A 824 18.26 22.87 -5.56
CA GLN A 824 18.89 23.29 -4.29
C GLN A 824 19.58 24.66 -4.41
N CYS A 825 19.60 25.26 -5.60
CA CYS A 825 20.15 26.59 -5.82
C CYS A 825 19.09 27.64 -5.49
N LEU A 826 19.40 28.51 -4.53
CA LEU A 826 18.55 29.64 -4.15
C LEU A 826 19.16 30.92 -4.70
N PRO A 827 18.36 31.85 -5.25
CA PRO A 827 18.87 33.14 -5.68
C PRO A 827 19.47 33.89 -4.49
N VAL A 828 20.59 34.58 -4.70
CA VAL A 828 21.20 35.43 -3.66
C VAL A 828 20.16 36.48 -3.20
N PRO A 829 19.93 36.65 -1.89
CA PRO A 829 19.03 37.69 -1.38
C PRO A 829 19.38 39.07 -1.92
N VAL A 830 18.36 39.89 -2.23
CA VAL A 830 18.57 41.21 -2.83
C VAL A 830 19.48 42.08 -1.96
N GLY A 831 20.55 42.60 -2.55
CA GLY A 831 21.51 43.48 -1.88
C GLY A 831 22.61 42.76 -1.09
N TRP A 832 22.68 41.42 -1.13
CA TRP A 832 23.68 40.65 -0.40
C TRP A 832 24.93 40.33 -1.23
N SER A 833 26.06 40.26 -0.53
CA SER A 833 27.32 39.74 -1.07
C SER A 833 27.31 38.22 -1.19
N ASP A 834 28.16 37.64 -2.04
CA ASP A 834 28.29 36.18 -2.15
C ASP A 834 28.82 35.57 -0.84
N LEU A 835 29.65 36.30 -0.09
CA LEU A 835 30.10 35.89 1.25
C LEU A 835 28.93 35.70 2.21
N GLU A 836 27.99 36.65 2.24
CA GLU A 836 26.82 36.53 3.11
C GLU A 836 25.89 35.42 2.64
N ALA A 837 25.68 35.30 1.32
CA ALA A 837 24.81 34.28 0.75
C ALA A 837 25.35 32.85 0.95
N ALA A 838 26.67 32.65 0.82
CA ALA A 838 27.33 31.36 1.02
C ALA A 838 27.24 30.85 2.46
N SER A 839 26.91 31.72 3.42
CA SER A 839 26.78 31.36 4.83
C SER A 839 25.42 30.73 5.19
N LEU A 840 24.47 30.73 4.25
CA LEU A 840 23.08 30.35 4.46
C LEU A 840 22.79 28.85 4.27
N PRO A 841 23.20 28.17 3.19
CA PRO A 841 22.59 26.90 2.80
C PRO A 841 22.68 25.79 3.86
N GLU A 842 23.87 25.45 4.35
CA GLU A 842 24.03 24.33 5.31
C GLU A 842 23.31 24.63 6.64
N THR A 843 23.40 25.87 7.13
CA THR A 843 22.82 26.23 8.42
C THR A 843 21.31 26.36 8.37
N TYR A 844 20.76 27.05 7.38
CA TYR A 844 19.32 27.32 7.31
C TYR A 844 18.53 26.09 6.87
N PHE A 845 19.06 25.25 5.96
CA PHE A 845 18.43 23.97 5.66
C PHE A 845 18.44 23.05 6.88
N THR A 846 19.53 23.02 7.64
CA THR A 846 19.61 22.20 8.85
C THR A 846 18.62 22.67 9.92
N VAL A 847 18.54 23.97 10.17
CA VAL A 847 17.57 24.53 11.13
C VAL A 847 16.14 24.28 10.67
N TRP A 848 15.80 24.60 9.42
CA TRP A 848 14.43 24.45 8.91
C TRP A 848 13.96 22.99 9.02
N SER A 849 14.76 22.09 8.48
CA SER A 849 14.43 20.67 8.40
C SER A 849 14.35 19.94 9.74
N ASN A 850 14.91 20.50 10.81
CA ASN A 850 14.93 19.87 12.13
C ASN A 850 14.07 20.60 13.15
N LEU A 851 14.10 21.92 13.16
CA LEU A 851 13.38 22.74 14.13
C LEU A 851 11.91 22.93 13.75
N PHE A 852 11.66 23.33 12.49
CA PHE A 852 10.31 23.65 12.03
C PHE A 852 9.61 22.42 11.43
N ASP A 853 10.30 21.61 10.62
CA ASP A 853 9.67 20.43 10.01
C ASP A 853 9.56 19.24 10.98
N ARG A 854 10.66 18.86 11.66
CA ARG A 854 10.69 17.66 12.51
C ARG A 854 10.25 17.89 13.94
N ALA A 855 10.76 18.94 14.58
CA ALA A 855 10.36 19.30 15.94
C ALA A 855 9.07 20.13 15.97
N GLN A 856 8.54 20.54 14.81
CA GLN A 856 7.24 21.19 14.68
C GLN A 856 7.10 22.41 15.61
N LEU A 857 8.17 23.20 15.76
CA LEU A 857 8.13 24.41 16.57
C LEU A 857 7.04 25.35 16.05
N GLY A 858 6.09 25.69 16.92
CA GLY A 858 4.97 26.57 16.61
C GLY A 858 3.75 25.90 15.99
N ALA A 859 3.77 24.58 15.75
CA ALA A 859 2.68 23.86 15.08
C ALA A 859 1.75 23.09 16.02
N THR A 860 1.97 23.15 17.34
CA THR A 860 1.06 22.56 18.33
C THR A 860 -0.03 23.52 18.77
N GLU A 861 -0.93 23.07 19.65
CA GLU A 861 -1.94 23.90 20.31
C GLU A 861 -1.38 25.13 21.05
N ARG A 862 -0.11 25.09 21.46
CA ARG A 862 0.56 26.25 22.09
C ARG A 862 1.04 27.28 21.08
N GLY A 863 1.14 26.93 19.80
CA GLY A 863 1.49 27.84 18.72
C GLY A 863 2.74 28.68 19.02
N GLN A 864 2.60 30.00 18.93
CA GLN A 864 3.71 30.94 19.16
C GLN A 864 4.25 30.96 20.60
N ASP A 865 3.48 30.48 21.58
CA ASP A 865 3.88 30.47 23.01
C ASP A 865 4.86 29.34 23.35
N GLU A 866 5.22 28.51 22.37
CA GLU A 866 6.27 27.51 22.53
C GLU A 866 7.64 28.14 22.79
N THR A 867 8.38 27.48 23.67
CA THR A 867 9.72 27.86 24.09
C THR A 867 10.76 26.93 23.47
N LEU A 868 11.87 27.51 23.02
CA LEU A 868 12.99 26.79 22.40
C LEU A 868 14.24 26.90 23.27
N LEU A 869 14.94 25.79 23.48
CA LEU A 869 16.32 25.79 23.95
C LEU A 869 17.26 25.34 22.82
N VAL A 870 18.23 26.18 22.47
CA VAL A 870 19.26 25.88 21.47
C VAL A 870 20.57 25.53 22.18
N GLN A 871 21.06 24.31 22.01
CA GLN A 871 22.40 23.97 22.49
C GLN A 871 23.46 24.54 21.56
N GLY A 872 24.54 25.09 22.12
CA GLY A 872 25.64 25.64 21.32
C GLY A 872 25.21 26.85 20.49
N GLY A 873 24.50 27.79 21.12
CA GLY A 873 23.85 28.94 20.47
C GLY A 873 24.77 29.86 19.67
N SER A 874 26.07 29.88 19.96
CA SER A 874 27.04 30.71 19.23
C SER A 874 27.58 30.07 17.95
N SER A 875 27.18 28.83 17.63
CA SER A 875 27.58 28.15 16.39
C SER A 875 26.81 28.68 15.18
N GLY A 876 27.23 28.36 13.95
CA GLY A 876 26.49 28.75 12.75
C GLY A 876 25.00 28.32 12.78
N ILE A 877 24.73 27.07 13.17
CA ILE A 877 23.36 26.55 13.32
C ILE A 877 22.65 27.23 14.49
N GLY A 878 23.33 27.44 15.62
CA GLY A 878 22.77 28.08 16.79
C GLY A 878 22.32 29.51 16.52
N VAL A 879 23.16 30.29 15.83
CA VAL A 879 22.87 31.66 15.40
C VAL A 879 21.66 31.70 14.46
N ALA A 880 21.57 30.77 13.50
CA ALA A 880 20.42 30.68 12.60
C ALA A 880 19.13 30.28 13.33
N ALA A 881 19.21 29.31 14.24
CA ALA A 881 18.06 28.85 15.03
C ALA A 881 17.51 29.95 15.95
N ILE A 882 18.39 30.69 16.63
CA ILE A 882 17.99 31.79 17.52
C ILE A 882 17.27 32.88 16.72
N GLN A 883 17.88 33.34 15.62
CA GLN A 883 17.31 34.41 14.83
C GLN A 883 15.98 34.03 14.18
N LEU A 884 15.87 32.82 13.61
CA LEU A 884 14.64 32.36 12.99
C LEU A 884 13.51 32.21 14.02
N ALA A 885 13.76 31.49 15.12
CA ALA A 885 12.73 31.30 16.15
C ALA A 885 12.30 32.62 16.78
N HIS A 886 13.24 33.55 17.02
CA HIS A 886 12.93 34.89 17.50
C HIS A 886 12.10 35.70 16.48
N ALA A 887 12.47 35.66 15.20
CA ALA A 887 11.74 36.37 14.14
C ALA A 887 10.31 35.84 13.93
N PHE A 888 10.07 34.56 14.23
CA PHE A 888 8.73 33.97 14.25
C PHE A 888 7.98 34.14 15.59
N GLY A 889 8.56 34.87 16.55
CA GLY A 889 7.90 35.27 17.79
C GLY A 889 8.07 34.32 18.97
N HIS A 890 8.90 33.28 18.85
CA HIS A 890 9.11 32.32 19.93
C HIS A 890 10.05 32.86 21.02
N ARG A 891 9.86 32.36 22.25
CA ARG A 891 10.80 32.60 23.35
C ARG A 891 11.98 31.63 23.24
N VAL A 892 13.16 32.20 23.00
CA VAL A 892 14.37 31.41 22.75
C VAL A 892 15.33 31.50 23.94
N PHE A 893 15.80 30.35 24.39
CA PHE A 893 16.93 30.19 25.30
C PHE A 893 18.08 29.53 24.56
N ALA A 894 19.31 29.79 24.99
CA ALA A 894 20.48 29.18 24.37
C ALA A 894 21.52 28.77 25.42
N THR A 895 22.41 27.84 25.07
CA THR A 895 23.61 27.56 25.88
C THR A 895 24.87 27.97 25.12
N ALA A 896 25.87 28.50 25.82
CA ALA A 896 27.17 28.82 25.24
C ALA A 896 28.32 28.66 26.23
N GLY A 897 29.55 28.54 25.72
CA GLY A 897 30.73 28.16 26.52
C GLY A 897 31.52 29.31 27.15
N SER A 898 31.01 30.54 27.08
CA SER A 898 31.58 31.74 27.72
C SER A 898 30.55 32.86 27.79
N ASP A 899 30.72 33.80 28.71
CA ASP A 899 29.80 34.94 28.87
C ASP A 899 29.77 35.84 27.63
N ALA A 900 30.88 35.98 26.92
CA ALA A 900 30.94 36.72 25.67
C ALA A 900 30.04 36.08 24.60
N LYS A 901 30.05 34.75 24.50
CA LYS A 901 29.18 34.01 23.58
C LYS A 901 27.72 34.04 24.03
N CYS A 902 27.45 34.03 25.33
CA CYS A 902 26.10 34.22 25.84
C CYS A 902 25.53 35.59 25.45
N ARG A 903 26.29 36.67 25.67
CA ARG A 903 25.88 38.03 25.24
C ARG A 903 25.62 38.10 23.73
N ALA A 904 26.43 37.43 22.92
CA ALA A 904 26.20 37.35 21.48
C ALA A 904 24.88 36.65 21.14
N CYS A 905 24.55 35.53 21.81
CA CYS A 905 23.27 34.84 21.63
C CYS A 905 22.08 35.73 22.03
N GLU A 906 22.21 36.49 23.12
CA GLU A 906 21.17 37.42 23.59
C GLU A 906 20.95 38.57 22.59
N ASN A 907 22.03 39.13 22.03
CA ASN A 907 21.94 40.15 20.97
C ASN A 907 21.30 39.63 19.68
N LEU A 908 21.28 38.32 19.45
CA LEU A 908 20.67 37.68 18.28
C LEU A 908 19.19 37.34 18.47
N GLY A 909 18.62 37.57 19.66
CA GLY A 909 17.22 37.33 19.96
C GLY A 909 16.94 36.25 21.01
N ALA A 910 17.98 35.63 21.59
CA ALA A 910 17.76 34.77 22.75
C ALA A 910 17.34 35.61 23.96
N GLN A 911 16.22 35.26 24.59
CA GLN A 911 15.75 35.92 25.81
C GLN A 911 16.75 35.73 26.96
N ARG A 912 17.44 34.58 27.00
CA ARG A 912 18.49 34.27 27.97
C ARG A 912 19.48 33.25 27.40
N ALA A 913 20.77 33.53 27.53
CA ALA A 913 21.82 32.58 27.14
C ALA A 913 22.64 32.09 28.34
N ILE A 914 22.66 30.79 28.57
CA ILE A 914 23.17 30.13 29.76
C ILE A 914 24.63 29.73 29.53
N ASN A 915 25.53 30.21 30.38
CA ASN A 915 26.92 29.77 30.33
C ASN A 915 27.03 28.39 30.99
N TYR A 916 27.07 27.33 30.18
CA TYR A 916 27.02 25.95 30.68
C TYR A 916 28.26 25.55 31.50
N LYS A 917 29.30 26.38 31.55
CA LYS A 917 30.49 26.16 32.40
C LYS A 917 30.30 26.67 33.83
N THR A 918 29.37 27.60 34.04
CA THR A 918 29.16 28.27 35.34
C THR A 918 27.75 28.10 35.87
N GLU A 919 26.78 27.76 35.01
CA GLU A 919 25.37 27.60 35.34
C GLU A 919 24.86 26.22 34.92
N ASP A 920 23.88 25.67 35.68
CA ASP A 920 23.15 24.47 35.28
C ASP A 920 21.96 24.83 34.40
N PHE A 921 22.04 24.52 33.10
CA PHE A 921 20.98 24.86 32.16
C PHE A 921 19.63 24.21 32.48
N VAL A 922 19.60 23.05 33.13
CA VAL A 922 18.33 22.40 33.51
C VAL A 922 17.64 23.19 34.60
N ALA A 923 18.40 23.63 35.61
CA ALA A 923 17.88 24.45 36.70
C ALA A 923 17.43 25.83 36.20
N VAL A 924 18.25 26.48 35.35
CA VAL A 924 17.93 27.81 34.81
C VAL A 924 16.70 27.77 33.90
N THR A 925 16.62 26.81 32.98
CA THR A 925 15.45 26.68 32.08
C THR A 925 14.17 26.34 32.85
N SER A 926 14.26 25.53 33.90
CA SER A 926 13.13 25.29 34.81
C SER A 926 12.63 26.60 35.43
N VAL A 927 13.51 27.46 35.97
CA VAL A 927 13.12 28.77 36.52
C VAL A 927 12.48 29.67 35.45
N LEU A 928 13.07 29.77 34.27
CA LEU A 928 12.57 30.62 33.17
C LEU A 928 11.22 30.17 32.60
N THR A 929 10.85 28.92 32.84
CA THR A 929 9.60 28.30 32.39
C THR A 929 8.64 28.02 33.56
N ALA A 930 8.88 28.64 34.73
CA ALA A 930 8.07 28.48 35.95
C ALA A 930 7.88 27.00 36.37
N GLY A 931 8.93 26.19 36.20
CA GLY A 931 8.96 24.77 36.53
C GLY A 931 8.41 23.84 35.45
N ARG A 932 7.86 24.37 34.35
CA ARG A 932 7.24 23.55 33.30
C ARG A 932 8.26 22.80 32.45
N GLY A 933 9.39 23.43 32.14
CA GLY A 933 10.34 22.97 31.12
C GLY A 933 10.12 23.63 29.75
N VAL A 934 11.06 23.39 28.83
CA VAL A 934 11.02 23.92 27.46
C VAL A 934 10.26 22.98 26.51
N ASP A 935 9.61 23.54 25.49
CA ASP A 935 8.78 22.75 24.56
C ASP A 935 9.64 22.05 23.51
N VAL A 936 10.65 22.74 22.99
CA VAL A 936 11.53 22.21 21.96
C VAL A 936 13.00 22.42 22.36
N ILE A 937 13.82 21.40 22.12
CA ILE A 937 15.29 21.48 22.23
C ILE A 937 15.89 21.15 20.86
N LEU A 938 16.75 22.03 20.35
CA LEU A 938 17.63 21.74 19.21
C LEU A 938 19.03 21.41 19.74
N ASP A 939 19.44 20.15 19.61
CA ASP A 939 20.70 19.65 20.16
C ASP A 939 21.72 19.26 19.07
N MET A 940 22.93 19.74 19.26
CA MET A 940 24.12 19.43 18.45
C MET A 940 25.27 18.86 19.30
N VAL A 941 25.04 18.68 20.60
CA VAL A 941 26.04 18.24 21.57
C VAL A 941 26.01 16.71 21.70
N GLY A 942 24.84 16.11 21.86
CA GLY A 942 24.69 14.66 22.04
C GLY A 942 25.34 14.12 23.32
N GLY A 943 25.49 12.79 23.38
CA GLY A 943 26.17 12.12 24.48
C GLY A 943 25.44 12.23 25.82
N ASP A 944 26.17 12.57 26.87
CA ASP A 944 25.65 12.72 28.24
C ASP A 944 24.66 13.89 28.41
N TYR A 945 24.58 14.81 27.44
CA TYR A 945 23.63 15.92 27.46
C TYR A 945 22.19 15.46 27.30
N ILE A 946 21.94 14.41 26.50
CA ILE A 946 20.57 13.95 26.20
C ILE A 946 19.77 13.68 27.47
N ALA A 947 20.37 13.03 28.48
CA ALA A 947 19.71 12.74 29.74
C ALA A 947 19.29 14.00 30.52
N ARG A 948 20.09 15.07 30.41
CA ARG A 948 19.80 16.38 31.04
C ARG A 948 18.77 17.17 30.26
N GLU A 949 18.77 17.03 28.94
CA GLU A 949 17.80 17.70 28.06
C GLU A 949 16.40 17.13 28.22
N LEU A 950 16.26 15.80 28.36
CA LEU A 950 14.98 15.18 28.70
C LEU A 950 14.41 15.70 30.04
N LYS A 951 15.28 16.06 30.98
CA LYS A 951 14.88 16.74 32.24
C LYS A 951 14.42 18.16 32.03
N ALA A 952 15.07 18.89 31.13
CA ALA A 952 14.72 20.28 30.80
C ALA A 952 13.42 20.37 29.97
N LEU A 953 13.02 19.31 29.28
CA LEU A 953 11.78 19.29 28.49
C LEU A 953 10.52 19.34 29.36
N ALA A 954 9.54 20.08 28.86
CA ALA A 954 8.16 20.06 29.32
C ALA A 954 7.45 18.75 28.97
N PRO A 955 6.29 18.47 29.60
CA PRO A 955 5.36 17.49 29.06
C PRO A 955 5.03 17.77 27.58
N ASP A 956 4.99 16.72 26.77
CA ASP A 956 4.82 16.73 25.32
C ASP A 956 5.97 17.42 24.55
N GLY A 957 7.10 17.61 25.23
CA GLY A 957 8.29 18.26 24.70
C GLY A 957 9.05 17.41 23.67
N ARG A 958 9.77 18.09 22.78
CA ARG A 958 10.42 17.50 21.61
C ARG A 958 11.90 17.86 21.56
N LEU A 959 12.77 16.87 21.40
CA LEU A 959 14.21 17.06 21.21
C LEU A 959 14.61 16.68 19.79
N ALA A 960 15.16 17.62 19.02
CA ALA A 960 15.75 17.38 17.72
C ALA A 960 17.29 17.31 17.81
N LEU A 961 17.82 16.10 17.68
CA LEU A 961 19.26 15.81 17.67
C LEU A 961 19.81 15.87 16.23
N ILE A 962 20.76 16.75 16.00
CA ILE A 962 21.33 17.01 14.66
C ILE A 962 22.84 16.75 14.57
N ALA A 963 23.54 16.68 15.69
CA ALA A 963 24.96 16.32 15.77
C ALA A 963 25.31 15.76 17.15
N PHE A 964 26.50 15.17 17.27
CA PHE A 964 26.94 14.47 18.48
C PHE A 964 28.37 14.88 18.87
N LEU A 965 28.61 16.18 19.06
CA LEU A 965 29.93 16.73 19.41
C LEU A 965 30.58 16.08 20.65
N ARG A 966 29.80 15.55 21.60
CA ARG A 966 30.27 14.84 22.81
C ARG A 966 30.03 13.33 22.77
N GLY A 967 29.61 12.79 21.63
CA GLY A 967 29.49 11.35 21.40
C GLY A 967 28.10 10.91 20.96
N ALA A 968 28.05 9.85 20.15
CA ALA A 968 26.83 9.35 19.52
C ALA A 968 25.99 8.41 20.42
N LYS A 969 26.41 8.17 21.66
CA LYS A 969 25.74 7.25 22.60
C LYS A 969 25.34 7.97 23.88
N ALA A 970 24.12 7.73 24.34
CA ALA A 970 23.57 8.29 25.57
C ALA A 970 22.81 7.21 26.36
N SER A 971 22.80 7.34 27.69
CA SER A 971 21.91 6.58 28.58
C SER A 971 20.74 7.48 28.99
N ILE A 972 19.51 7.02 28.84
CA ILE A 972 18.29 7.81 29.08
C ILE A 972 17.34 7.11 30.04
N ASN A 973 16.57 7.91 30.78
CA ASN A 973 15.53 7.41 31.67
C ASN A 973 14.19 7.29 30.92
N LEU A 974 13.82 6.07 30.53
CA LEU A 974 12.59 5.82 29.79
C LEU A 974 11.32 6.14 30.59
N ALA A 975 11.36 6.03 31.94
CA ALA A 975 10.21 6.39 32.77
C ALA A 975 9.91 7.89 32.70
N GLU A 976 10.96 8.72 32.61
CA GLU A 976 10.80 10.17 32.42
C GLU A 976 10.22 10.49 31.05
N MET A 977 10.69 9.82 29.99
CA MET A 977 10.12 9.96 28.65
C MET A 977 8.64 9.59 28.61
N LEU A 978 8.25 8.48 29.23
CA LEU A 978 6.85 8.05 29.29
C LEU A 978 5.99 9.02 30.09
N THR A 979 6.48 9.46 31.26
CA THR A 979 5.72 10.35 32.16
C THR A 979 5.44 11.70 31.51
N LYS A 980 6.44 12.25 30.80
CA LYS A 980 6.32 13.53 30.10
C LYS A 980 5.86 13.37 28.65
N ARG A 981 5.64 12.16 28.12
CA ARG A 981 5.28 11.91 26.70
C ARG A 981 6.24 12.57 25.71
N LEU A 982 7.53 12.45 25.96
CA LEU A 982 8.56 13.15 25.16
C LEU A 982 8.75 12.53 23.78
N THR A 983 9.08 13.36 22.80
CA THR A 983 9.55 12.92 21.49
C THR A 983 11.05 13.18 21.35
N LEU A 984 11.82 12.14 21.06
CA LEU A 984 13.23 12.25 20.66
C LEU A 984 13.33 11.96 19.16
N THR A 985 13.80 12.93 18.39
CA THR A 985 13.94 12.84 16.93
C THR A 985 15.34 13.26 16.51
N GLY A 986 15.79 12.83 15.33
CA GLY A 986 17.05 13.28 14.76
C GLY A 986 17.12 13.09 13.25
N SER A 987 18.02 13.83 12.60
CA SER A 987 18.25 13.75 11.16
C SER A 987 19.59 14.41 10.81
N THR A 988 20.22 13.93 9.74
CA THR A 988 21.36 14.62 9.11
C THR A 988 20.93 15.17 7.76
N LEU A 989 21.47 16.34 7.36
CA LEU A 989 21.09 16.98 6.11
C LEU A 989 21.69 16.27 4.88
N ARG A 990 22.97 15.86 4.95
CA ARG A 990 23.71 15.21 3.85
C ARG A 990 23.00 13.96 3.31
N SER A 991 22.43 13.12 4.19
CA SER A 991 21.74 11.87 3.84
C SER A 991 20.39 12.03 3.15
N ARG A 992 19.81 13.24 3.15
CA ARG A 992 18.50 13.48 2.50
C ARG A 992 18.63 13.47 0.98
N SER A 993 17.58 12.99 0.31
CA SER A 993 17.48 13.02 -1.15
C SER A 993 17.45 14.46 -1.68
N THR A 994 17.85 14.64 -2.95
CA THR A 994 17.77 15.92 -3.67
C THR A 994 16.36 16.50 -3.63
N ARG A 995 15.31 15.66 -3.76
CA ARG A 995 13.91 16.09 -3.69
C ARG A 995 13.53 16.65 -2.32
N CYS A 996 13.93 16.00 -1.23
CA CYS A 996 13.68 16.51 0.12
C CYS A 996 14.39 17.84 0.35
N LYS A 997 15.64 17.99 -0.12
CA LYS A 997 16.38 19.25 -0.05
C LYS A 997 15.69 20.34 -0.88
N ALA A 998 15.19 20.02 -2.08
CA ALA A 998 14.44 20.97 -2.90
C ALA A 998 13.19 21.52 -2.20
N GLN A 999 12.42 20.67 -1.51
CA GLN A 999 11.27 21.13 -0.72
C GLN A 999 11.65 22.08 0.42
N ILE A 1000 12.78 21.79 1.09
CA ILE A 1000 13.33 22.69 2.11
C ILE A 1000 13.76 24.02 1.46
N ALA A 1001 14.39 23.99 0.29
CA ALA A 1001 14.78 25.19 -0.44
C ALA A 1001 13.56 26.08 -0.75
N VAL A 1002 12.46 25.48 -1.22
CA VAL A 1002 11.19 26.20 -1.45
C VAL A 1002 10.69 26.85 -0.15
N LYS A 1003 10.66 26.11 0.96
CA LYS A 1003 10.21 26.65 2.25
C LYS A 1003 11.11 27.76 2.78
N LEU A 1004 12.42 27.65 2.60
CA LEU A 1004 13.36 28.71 2.94
C LEU A 1004 13.13 29.95 2.07
N LYS A 1005 12.91 29.79 0.75
CA LYS A 1005 12.61 30.91 -0.13
C LYS A 1005 11.31 31.61 0.25
N GLU A 1006 10.29 30.86 0.66
CA GLU A 1006 8.98 31.39 1.08
C GLU A 1006 9.04 32.09 2.44
N CYS A 1007 9.65 31.44 3.43
CA CYS A 1007 9.53 31.83 4.83
C CYS A 1007 10.74 32.61 5.37
N VAL A 1008 11.93 32.41 4.80
CA VAL A 1008 13.19 32.96 5.33
C VAL A 1008 13.72 34.10 4.49
N TRP A 1009 13.70 33.99 3.15
CA TRP A 1009 14.20 35.06 2.27
C TRP A 1009 13.58 36.43 2.54
N PRO A 1010 12.24 36.55 2.75
CA PRO A 1010 11.66 37.84 3.10
C PRO A 1010 12.24 38.44 4.38
N LEU A 1011 12.60 37.62 5.37
CA LEU A 1011 13.21 38.08 6.61
C LEU A 1011 14.65 38.57 6.39
N LEU A 1012 15.40 37.90 5.51
CA LEU A 1012 16.77 38.29 5.11
C LEU A 1012 16.76 39.63 4.35
N GLU A 1013 15.86 39.77 3.38
CA GLU A 1013 15.74 40.96 2.52
C GLU A 1013 15.18 42.17 3.30
N MET A 1014 14.31 41.95 4.29
CA MET A 1014 13.85 42.99 5.21
C MET A 1014 14.88 43.35 6.29
N GLY A 1015 16.02 42.63 6.37
CA GLY A 1015 17.04 42.84 7.39
C GLY A 1015 16.60 42.45 8.80
N LYS A 1016 15.56 41.63 8.95
CA LYS A 1016 15.09 41.12 10.25
C LYS A 1016 16.03 40.08 10.85
N ILE A 1017 16.73 39.34 9.99
CA ILE A 1017 17.74 38.36 10.36
C ILE A 1017 18.96 38.52 9.44
N ARG A 1018 20.16 38.28 9.99
CA ARG A 1018 21.42 38.35 9.24
C ARG A 1018 22.43 37.34 9.81
N PRO A 1019 23.07 36.50 8.98
CA PRO A 1019 24.09 35.58 9.47
C PRO A 1019 25.26 36.37 10.05
N VAL A 1020 25.89 35.80 11.07
CA VAL A 1020 27.10 36.36 11.68
C VAL A 1020 28.30 35.67 11.04
N ILE A 1021 29.15 36.44 10.36
CA ILE A 1021 30.44 35.96 9.85
C ILE A 1021 31.52 36.36 10.86
N ASP A 1022 32.17 35.36 11.46
CA ASP A 1022 33.24 35.56 12.43
C ASP A 1022 34.54 35.99 11.74
N ARG A 1023 34.90 35.29 10.67
CA ARG A 1023 36.14 35.48 9.92
C ARG A 1023 36.04 34.92 8.51
N VAL A 1024 36.76 35.57 7.59
CA VAL A 1024 36.94 35.14 6.21
C VAL A 1024 38.41 34.79 6.01
N PHE A 1025 38.67 33.67 5.36
CA PHE A 1025 40.01 33.22 4.97
C PHE A 1025 40.08 33.08 3.44
N PRO A 1026 41.25 33.32 2.80
CA PRO A 1026 41.48 32.89 1.44
C PRO A 1026 41.32 31.36 1.32
N LEU A 1027 40.85 30.84 0.18
CA LEU A 1027 40.73 29.38 -0.05
C LEU A 1027 42.04 28.64 0.24
N ALA A 1028 43.18 29.22 -0.16
CA ALA A 1028 44.52 28.66 0.09
C ALA A 1028 44.84 28.47 1.59
N GLU A 1029 44.12 29.16 2.48
CA GLU A 1029 44.23 29.06 3.94
C GLU A 1029 43.12 28.19 4.57
N ALA A 1030 42.50 27.29 3.80
CA ALA A 1030 41.44 26.39 4.31
C ALA A 1030 41.88 25.59 5.55
N ALA A 1031 43.16 25.20 5.64
CA ALA A 1031 43.73 24.56 6.83
C ALA A 1031 43.61 25.46 8.07
N SER A 1032 43.96 26.74 7.96
CA SER A 1032 43.82 27.74 9.02
C SER A 1032 42.36 27.95 9.42
N ALA A 1033 41.44 27.95 8.45
CA ALA A 1033 40.01 28.07 8.70
C ALA A 1033 39.45 26.86 9.48
N HIS A 1034 39.89 25.64 9.15
CA HIS A 1034 39.54 24.42 9.89
C HIS A 1034 40.10 24.46 11.32
N ALA A 1035 41.37 24.84 11.49
CA ALA A 1035 41.97 25.00 12.81
C ALA A 1035 41.21 26.02 13.68
N TRP A 1036 40.81 27.16 13.10
CA TRP A 1036 40.01 28.17 13.79
C TRP A 1036 38.63 27.64 14.23
N MET A 1037 38.02 26.76 13.43
CA MET A 1037 36.78 26.09 13.81
C MET A 1037 37.00 25.09 14.97
N GLU A 1038 38.11 24.36 14.98
CA GLU A 1038 38.46 23.39 16.02
C GLU A 1038 38.69 24.04 17.39
N GLU A 1039 39.31 25.23 17.42
CA GLU A 1039 39.48 26.01 18.66
C GLU A 1039 38.14 26.37 19.33
N GLY A 1040 37.04 26.39 18.57
CA GLY A 1040 35.70 26.63 19.09
C GLY A 1040 35.50 28.03 19.66
N ARG A 1041 36.35 29.01 19.32
CA ARG A 1041 36.26 30.41 19.80
C ARG A 1041 35.34 31.29 18.97
N HIS A 1042 35.10 30.94 17.70
CA HIS A 1042 34.27 31.69 16.76
C HIS A 1042 32.81 31.87 17.22
N ILE A 1043 32.16 32.91 16.68
CA ILE A 1043 30.73 33.18 16.80
C ILE A 1043 30.12 33.25 15.39
N GLY A 1044 29.25 32.29 15.07
CA GLY A 1044 28.63 32.21 13.74
C GLY A 1044 29.49 31.43 12.73
N LYS A 1045 29.61 31.96 11.51
CA LYS A 1045 30.18 31.29 10.34
C LYS A 1045 31.61 31.70 10.05
N ILE A 1046 32.39 30.73 9.58
CA ILE A 1046 33.74 30.92 9.03
C ILE A 1046 33.63 30.70 7.53
N MET A 1047 34.16 31.63 6.75
CA MET A 1047 34.01 31.64 5.30
C MET A 1047 35.35 31.50 4.59
N LEU A 1048 35.32 30.88 3.42
CA LEU A 1048 36.39 30.87 2.43
C LEU A 1048 36.01 31.78 1.26
N ALA A 1049 36.97 32.52 0.73
CA ALA A 1049 36.82 33.41 -0.42
C ALA A 1049 37.89 33.10 -1.49
N TRP A 1050 37.50 33.30 -2.75
CA TRP A 1050 38.33 33.12 -3.94
C TRP A 1050 39.03 34.42 -4.32
#